data_AF-A0A2D7W708-F1
#
_entry.id   AF-A0A2D7W708-F1
#
_cell.length_a   1.000
_cell.length_b   1.000
_cell.length_c   1.000
_cell.angle_alpha   90.00
_cell.angle_beta   90.00
_cell.angle_gamma   90.00
#
_symmetry.space_group_name_H-M   'P 1'
#
loop_
_entity.id
_entity.type
_entity.pdbx_description
1 polymer ?
#
loop_
_entity_poly.entity_id
_entity_poly.type
_entity_poly.pdbx_seq_one_letter_code
_entity_poly.pdbx_strand_id
1 'polypeptide(L)'
;MMNKKMIAMMLTLSMLAAGFAGCLGGDDDTSDDTTTDDTTTDDTTTDDTTTDDTTTDDTTTDDTTTDTGPVAWTGTPAASVSAVIVTSDWTPIIPNLLDGSMCDAIISAMTKTAEREAVDGFTFSRGYTTSSQGVLGGTGATTITSVSDLNVAGTKIAVQEGTTSDLYAEENLQAATVTAFQDFPSVVTALSNGDVDYIMGDSPVLALEGTLMTTFSAETFGIGVRESSPQLLDAINVALTDMIDSGEWDTISSNWNLLAPLTDDTTSDTATQYPTVNEGSTLAAVLESGELKFCSDTSYPPYENLDDDGNAVGFDVDIAHAIATHITNEYIVIEGCMDSTAVNYNPKANTAGEACVFNTDLLSAAIPACTATTCHKIGLLYDSTGGIANFAPAFNFAVAEAFKDLNAQSTDVGFDMVYGDTQCNEQAAATAAQVMVDSGVIGVVGAACSDASKGANSVLSAANIPMISFASTTPSLSDTTSYPHFFRIVPSDALQGEALAAVVSNAGVENPYLAHMDNSYGSGLAEGFENVFLANSDNSLCGKQGYNVDSFTDASSIIQDMVNAGDCDGAVLASYSADGAMIIEAMAYQGISVPTFAGDGMAGTAALAGFNTPAASNGLVTTSPRAGSSTGDFPDRCAADTVCSGGIYQNEAYDGVMMIGAAAGHENGANIATHLAMVGAAPGYAGASGTHVFLSNGDVAGSGYDVCGFHHIPTYGEYYNCEHVWTEADGLVAAPDTRNVVKIGFLGDATSDAIGDYWDEFQAAATIGLGIANTIAYNQNIKFEIVWGDTACSEQTAATAAQTLVDSGVWGVVGAACSDASKGANSILSAQAVPIPMISYASTSAALSDETAYPSFFRVVPSDAGQSAALADLLDARNEDTAGVAVIAASNSYSAGLADGFQSEWEAKGNQLCTRANYDHTTQTDFSAQAQSLVDNGCTSVVMVSYNADGAAIITALDDAGWSGQIYGTDGIAEVAIAESLASNALLDGVIATKPASAESNEVSLTFDALCASSACAGGIFVAEAFDAVTIMAFSAFTFLTTPGLSPTDAVQATGVGWTGASGSITFLSNGDTPGSGYCIGTYAVDSADAVSYTCTQHWGADGITDL
;
A
#
# COMPACT_ATOMS: atom_id res chain seq x y z
N MET A 1 -47.48 -8.96 44.78
CA MET A 1 -47.50 -9.15 43.31
C MET A 1 -46.57 -8.13 42.72
N MET A 2 -45.74 -8.39 41.72
CA MET A 2 -45.12 -9.65 41.26
C MET A 2 -44.13 -9.24 40.14
N ASN A 3 -42.94 -9.80 39.91
CA ASN A 3 -41.97 -10.63 40.62
C ASN A 3 -40.91 -10.94 39.54
N LYS A 4 -39.61 -10.81 39.82
CA LYS A 4 -38.47 -11.31 39.01
C LYS A 4 -38.27 -10.79 37.55
N LYS A 5 -37.40 -9.78 37.42
CA LYS A 5 -36.15 -9.95 36.64
C LYS A 5 -35.06 -10.36 37.65
N MET A 6 -34.43 -11.54 37.52
CA MET A 6 -33.16 -11.91 38.18
C MET A 6 -32.73 -13.37 37.89
N ILE A 7 -31.42 -13.55 37.69
CA ILE A 7 -30.60 -14.76 37.93
C ILE A 7 -30.90 -16.02 37.08
N ALA A 8 -30.14 -16.15 35.98
CA ALA A 8 -29.49 -17.36 35.42
C ALA A 8 -29.03 -17.00 33.99
N MET A 9 -27.75 -16.90 33.60
CA MET A 9 -26.44 -17.13 34.24
C MET A 9 -26.02 -18.59 34.51
N MET A 10 -24.81 -18.90 34.01
CA MET A 10 -23.92 -20.06 34.27
C MET A 10 -24.22 -21.41 33.60
N LEU A 11 -23.11 -22.14 33.35
CA LEU A 11 -22.95 -23.46 32.73
C LEU A 11 -23.13 -23.47 31.19
N THR A 12 -22.09 -23.68 30.37
CA THR A 12 -20.65 -23.87 30.65
C THR A 12 -19.78 -23.37 29.49
N LEU A 13 -18.78 -22.54 29.80
CA LEU A 13 -17.51 -22.53 29.09
C LEU A 13 -16.59 -23.56 29.76
N SER A 14 -16.01 -24.51 29.01
CA SER A 14 -14.74 -25.23 29.33
C SER A 14 -14.56 -26.52 28.50
N MET A 15 -13.28 -26.89 28.36
CA MET A 15 -12.72 -28.16 27.85
C MET A 15 -12.76 -28.32 26.30
N LEU A 16 -11.66 -28.21 25.52
CA LEU A 16 -10.19 -28.40 25.65
C LEU A 16 -9.71 -29.65 24.87
N ALA A 17 -9.00 -29.38 23.77
CA ALA A 17 -7.93 -30.16 23.14
C ALA A 17 -8.16 -31.58 22.56
N ALA A 18 -7.50 -31.77 21.40
CA ALA A 18 -6.80 -32.96 20.90
C ALA A 18 -7.57 -34.26 20.54
N GLY A 19 -7.21 -34.83 19.38
CA GLY A 19 -7.26 -36.30 19.21
C GLY A 19 -7.32 -36.91 17.81
N PHE A 20 -6.23 -36.87 17.06
CA PHE A 20 -5.74 -37.93 16.14
C PHE A 20 -6.70 -39.04 15.59
N ALA A 21 -6.83 -39.05 14.26
CA ALA A 21 -6.61 -40.20 13.35
C ALA A 21 -7.50 -41.48 13.36
N GLY A 22 -7.57 -42.13 12.17
CA GLY A 22 -8.27 -43.41 11.90
C GLY A 22 -9.59 -43.19 11.13
N CYS A 23 -9.77 -43.49 9.84
CA CYS A 23 -9.28 -44.54 8.92
C CYS A 23 -10.00 -45.91 9.06
N LEU A 24 -10.60 -46.38 7.94
CA LEU A 24 -11.39 -47.63 7.76
C LEU A 24 -12.77 -47.64 8.45
N GLY A 25 -13.86 -48.20 7.90
CA GLY A 25 -14.11 -48.80 6.57
C GLY A 25 -15.13 -49.97 6.62
N GLY A 26 -15.89 -50.21 5.52
CA GLY A 26 -16.62 -51.47 5.27
C GLY A 26 -18.15 -51.49 5.45
N ASP A 27 -18.89 -51.15 4.37
CA ASP A 27 -19.80 -51.98 3.55
C ASP A 27 -20.81 -53.01 4.13
N ASP A 28 -21.85 -53.25 3.30
CA ASP A 28 -22.86 -54.34 3.26
C ASP A 28 -23.96 -54.36 4.37
N ASP A 29 -25.22 -54.77 4.12
CA ASP A 29 -25.69 -55.82 3.18
C ASP A 29 -27.22 -55.74 2.83
N THR A 30 -27.65 -56.22 1.65
CA THR A 30 -29.03 -56.61 1.18
C THR A 30 -30.21 -55.58 1.20
N SER A 31 -31.05 -55.34 0.16
CA SER A 31 -31.82 -56.17 -0.84
C SER A 31 -33.13 -56.79 -0.27
N ASP A 32 -34.29 -56.89 -0.95
CA ASP A 32 -34.78 -56.57 -2.32
C ASP A 32 -36.35 -56.62 -2.34
N ASP A 33 -36.98 -56.73 -3.52
CA ASP A 33 -38.35 -57.24 -3.81
C ASP A 33 -39.52 -56.22 -3.58
N THR A 34 -40.40 -55.78 -4.50
CA THR A 34 -40.56 -55.62 -5.97
C THR A 34 -42.06 -55.71 -6.30
N THR A 35 -42.59 -54.84 -7.20
CA THR A 35 -43.74 -55.11 -8.13
C THR A 35 -45.17 -55.37 -7.57
N THR A 36 -46.30 -55.10 -8.25
CA THR A 36 -46.68 -54.34 -9.49
C THR A 36 -48.22 -54.13 -9.56
N ASP A 37 -48.65 -53.17 -10.42
CA ASP A 37 -49.74 -53.30 -11.44
C ASP A 37 -51.06 -52.48 -11.30
N ASP A 38 -51.50 -51.91 -12.44
CA ASP A 38 -52.85 -51.47 -12.92
C ASP A 38 -53.82 -50.63 -12.01
N THR A 39 -54.70 -49.71 -12.46
CA THR A 39 -55.01 -48.88 -13.67
C THR A 39 -56.13 -47.87 -13.28
N THR A 40 -56.50 -46.77 -13.98
CA THR A 40 -56.00 -45.94 -15.11
C THR A 40 -55.86 -44.47 -14.57
N THR A 41 -55.94 -43.28 -15.21
CA THR A 41 -56.39 -42.70 -16.52
C THR A 41 -55.67 -41.34 -16.75
N ASP A 42 -55.42 -40.81 -17.95
CA ASP A 42 -55.45 -41.29 -19.36
C ASP A 42 -54.62 -40.28 -20.23
N ASP A 43 -54.19 -40.74 -21.42
CA ASP A 43 -53.81 -40.08 -22.71
C ASP A 43 -53.90 -38.52 -22.87
N THR A 44 -52.98 -37.78 -23.52
CA THR A 44 -52.35 -37.94 -24.88
C THR A 44 -51.08 -37.04 -25.06
N THR A 45 -50.14 -37.17 -26.02
CA THR A 45 -49.60 -38.22 -26.95
C THR A 45 -48.32 -37.70 -27.68
N THR A 46 -47.26 -38.53 -27.82
CA THR A 46 -46.30 -38.69 -28.98
C THR A 46 -45.49 -37.50 -29.58
N ASP A 47 -44.35 -37.68 -30.30
CA ASP A 47 -43.26 -38.69 -30.36
C ASP A 47 -42.11 -38.24 -31.35
N ASP A 48 -40.93 -38.84 -31.21
CA ASP A 48 -39.74 -39.02 -32.12
C ASP A 48 -39.20 -37.95 -33.14
N THR A 49 -37.94 -37.55 -32.89
CA THR A 49 -36.73 -37.46 -33.79
C THR A 49 -36.69 -36.81 -35.21
N THR A 50 -35.74 -35.85 -35.33
CA THR A 50 -34.66 -35.69 -36.36
C THR A 50 -34.90 -35.24 -37.82
N THR A 51 -33.92 -34.43 -38.27
CA THR A 51 -33.38 -34.22 -39.65
C THR A 51 -34.19 -33.47 -40.73
N ASP A 52 -33.73 -32.23 -40.97
CA ASP A 52 -33.12 -31.75 -42.25
C ASP A 52 -33.97 -31.06 -43.37
N ASP A 53 -33.30 -30.07 -43.98
CA ASP A 53 -33.42 -29.39 -45.29
C ASP A 53 -34.60 -28.46 -45.70
N THR A 54 -34.22 -27.40 -46.43
CA THR A 54 -34.97 -26.47 -47.32
C THR A 54 -36.21 -25.68 -46.86
N THR A 55 -35.99 -24.37 -46.70
CA THR A 55 -36.72 -23.24 -47.35
C THR A 55 -38.02 -23.52 -48.15
N THR A 56 -39.10 -22.78 -47.87
CA THR A 56 -39.60 -21.64 -48.70
C THR A 56 -40.86 -20.97 -48.14
N ASP A 57 -40.81 -19.64 -47.99
CA ASP A 57 -41.82 -18.61 -48.36
C ASP A 57 -43.29 -19.02 -48.62
N ASP A 58 -44.22 -18.54 -47.76
CA ASP A 58 -45.37 -17.73 -48.19
C ASP A 58 -45.86 -16.84 -47.01
N THR A 59 -46.80 -15.94 -47.28
CA THR A 59 -47.05 -14.69 -46.58
C THR A 59 -48.38 -14.64 -45.81
N THR A 60 -48.37 -13.93 -44.67
CA THR A 60 -49.53 -13.33 -43.97
C THR A 60 -50.73 -14.20 -43.56
N THR A 61 -51.02 -14.24 -42.26
CA THR A 61 -52.15 -13.46 -41.71
C THR A 61 -51.94 -13.10 -40.25
N ASP A 62 -52.41 -11.93 -39.88
CA ASP A 62 -52.43 -11.32 -38.55
C ASP A 62 -53.51 -11.94 -37.64
N ASP A 63 -53.14 -12.33 -36.41
CA ASP A 63 -54.03 -12.36 -35.24
C ASP A 63 -53.21 -12.00 -33.98
N THR A 64 -53.75 -11.12 -33.14
CA THR A 64 -52.97 -10.39 -32.14
C THR A 64 -53.16 -10.94 -30.72
N THR A 65 -52.20 -11.74 -30.26
CA THR A 65 -51.93 -11.91 -28.82
C THR A 65 -50.42 -11.79 -28.59
N THR A 66 -49.97 -10.60 -28.19
CA THR A 66 -48.57 -10.29 -27.88
C THR A 66 -48.18 -10.92 -26.55
N ASP A 67 -47.74 -12.18 -26.59
CA ASP A 67 -46.90 -12.77 -25.55
C ASP A 67 -45.46 -12.29 -25.76
N THR A 68 -45.25 -10.99 -25.52
CA THR A 68 -43.92 -10.37 -25.55
C THR A 68 -43.33 -10.48 -24.15
N GLY A 69 -42.68 -11.62 -23.89
CA GLY A 69 -41.58 -11.67 -22.92
C GLY A 69 -40.50 -10.63 -23.29
N PRO A 70 -39.59 -10.30 -22.37
CA PRO A 70 -38.53 -9.32 -22.63
C PRO A 70 -37.77 -9.69 -23.90
N VAL A 71 -37.73 -8.77 -24.85
CA VAL A 71 -36.97 -8.92 -26.09
C VAL A 71 -35.51 -8.71 -25.73
N ALA A 72 -34.66 -9.71 -26.00
CA ALA A 72 -33.22 -9.57 -25.84
C ALA A 72 -32.73 -8.38 -26.66
N TRP A 73 -31.85 -7.56 -26.08
CA TRP A 73 -31.34 -6.35 -26.73
C TRP A 73 -30.60 -6.68 -28.03
N THR A 74 -30.81 -5.85 -29.06
CA THR A 74 -30.23 -6.00 -30.41
C THR A 74 -29.54 -4.75 -30.93
N GLY A 75 -29.37 -3.74 -30.09
CA GLY A 75 -28.57 -2.56 -30.40
C GLY A 75 -27.07 -2.87 -30.53
N THR A 76 -26.30 -1.86 -30.91
CA THR A 76 -24.83 -1.94 -30.93
C THR A 76 -24.31 -1.11 -29.76
N PRO A 77 -23.43 -1.65 -28.90
CA PRO A 77 -22.83 -0.85 -27.83
C PRO A 77 -21.94 0.28 -28.39
N ALA A 78 -21.70 1.28 -27.57
CA ALA A 78 -20.57 2.19 -27.70
C ALA A 78 -19.23 1.45 -27.52
N ALA A 79 -18.10 2.13 -27.74
CA ALA A 79 -16.77 1.53 -27.56
C ALA A 79 -16.38 1.31 -26.07
N SER A 80 -17.01 2.06 -25.16
CA SER A 80 -16.92 1.94 -23.70
C SER A 80 -18.10 2.68 -23.06
N VAL A 81 -18.32 2.48 -21.76
CA VAL A 81 -19.16 3.35 -20.93
C VAL A 81 -18.25 4.26 -20.10
N SER A 82 -18.44 5.57 -20.16
CA SER A 82 -17.87 6.51 -19.21
C SER A 82 -18.87 6.89 -18.12
N ALA A 83 -18.37 7.13 -16.91
CA ALA A 83 -19.14 7.84 -15.90
C ALA A 83 -19.25 9.32 -16.28
N VAL A 84 -20.45 9.88 -16.16
CA VAL A 84 -20.71 11.29 -16.42
C VAL A 84 -21.38 11.88 -15.19
N ILE A 85 -20.61 12.61 -14.38
CA ILE A 85 -21.13 13.33 -13.21
C ILE A 85 -21.91 14.56 -13.67
N VAL A 86 -23.14 14.71 -13.17
CA VAL A 86 -24.05 15.80 -13.51
C VAL A 86 -24.44 16.52 -12.23
N THR A 87 -23.88 17.72 -12.02
CA THR A 87 -24.14 18.52 -10.81
C THR A 87 -25.64 18.77 -10.63
N SER A 88 -26.16 18.39 -9.47
CA SER A 88 -27.51 18.64 -8.99
C SER A 88 -27.43 19.23 -7.59
N ASP A 89 -28.19 20.28 -7.31
CA ASP A 89 -28.49 20.66 -5.92
C ASP A 89 -29.02 19.42 -5.16
N TRP A 90 -28.64 19.24 -3.90
CA TRP A 90 -29.05 18.09 -3.08
C TRP A 90 -30.59 17.95 -2.93
N THR A 91 -31.29 19.01 -2.51
CA THR A 91 -32.75 18.94 -2.23
C THR A 91 -33.61 18.37 -3.38
N PRO A 92 -33.38 18.69 -4.67
CA PRO A 92 -34.06 18.06 -5.81
C PRO A 92 -33.43 16.78 -6.37
N ILE A 93 -32.35 16.22 -5.81
CA ILE A 93 -31.55 15.17 -6.46
C ILE A 93 -32.36 13.88 -6.78
N ILE A 94 -33.19 13.39 -5.84
CA ILE A 94 -34.09 12.25 -6.07
C ILE A 94 -35.18 12.58 -7.11
N PRO A 95 -35.91 13.71 -7.02
CA PRO A 95 -36.78 14.19 -8.11
C PRO A 95 -36.12 14.27 -9.49
N ASN A 96 -34.86 14.68 -9.58
CA ASN A 96 -34.11 14.79 -10.84
C ASN A 96 -33.81 13.42 -11.47
N LEU A 97 -33.46 12.42 -10.65
CA LEU A 97 -33.33 11.01 -11.07
C LEU A 97 -34.67 10.44 -11.55
N LEU A 98 -35.77 10.75 -10.86
CA LEU A 98 -37.12 10.22 -11.14
C LEU A 98 -37.78 10.85 -12.38
N ASP A 99 -37.45 12.10 -12.73
CA ASP A 99 -37.82 12.70 -14.03
C ASP A 99 -37.10 11.98 -15.20
N GLY A 100 -35.89 11.47 -14.94
CA GLY A 100 -35.14 10.63 -15.87
C GLY A 100 -34.56 11.34 -17.09
N SER A 101 -34.60 12.67 -17.13
CA SER A 101 -33.96 13.47 -18.18
C SER A 101 -32.54 13.96 -17.83
N MET A 102 -32.14 13.87 -16.56
CA MET A 102 -30.88 14.43 -16.04
C MET A 102 -29.80 13.37 -15.80
N CYS A 103 -30.15 12.24 -15.18
CA CYS A 103 -29.23 11.18 -14.79
C CYS A 103 -29.92 9.81 -14.72
N ASP A 104 -29.13 8.75 -14.61
CA ASP A 104 -29.56 7.34 -14.56
C ASP A 104 -29.39 6.72 -13.17
N ALA A 105 -28.46 7.25 -12.37
CA ALA A 105 -28.26 6.94 -10.96
C ALA A 105 -27.90 8.22 -10.16
N ILE A 106 -27.77 8.10 -8.84
CA ILE A 106 -27.25 9.14 -7.92
C ILE A 106 -26.06 8.57 -7.16
N ILE A 107 -24.94 9.28 -7.15
CA ILE A 107 -23.80 9.01 -6.26
C ILE A 107 -23.36 10.36 -5.67
N SER A 108 -23.57 10.52 -4.36
CA SER A 108 -23.49 11.80 -3.66
C SER A 108 -23.58 11.61 -2.14
N ALA A 109 -22.62 10.88 -1.55
CA ALA A 109 -22.57 10.58 -0.11
C ALA A 109 -23.90 10.09 0.52
N MET A 110 -24.75 9.38 -0.23
CA MET A 110 -26.18 9.29 0.12
C MET A 110 -26.47 8.17 1.12
N THR A 111 -26.67 8.52 2.40
CA THR A 111 -27.15 7.56 3.41
C THR A 111 -28.42 6.83 2.97
N LYS A 112 -28.40 5.50 3.07
CA LYS A 112 -29.59 4.65 2.91
C LYS A 112 -30.52 4.82 4.11
N THR A 113 -31.71 5.38 3.89
CA THR A 113 -32.74 5.54 4.94
C THR A 113 -34.08 4.99 4.47
N ALA A 114 -34.89 4.48 5.42
CA ALA A 114 -36.21 3.95 5.13
C ALA A 114 -37.18 5.02 4.56
N GLU A 115 -36.93 6.29 4.88
CA GLU A 115 -37.67 7.44 4.37
C GLU A 115 -37.33 7.75 2.91
N ARG A 116 -36.07 7.51 2.49
CA ARG A 116 -35.64 7.61 1.08
C ARG A 116 -36.13 6.41 0.27
N GLU A 117 -36.03 5.19 0.82
CA GLU A 117 -36.60 3.96 0.22
C GLU A 117 -38.14 3.96 0.13
N ALA A 118 -38.82 4.83 0.88
CA ALA A 118 -40.28 4.99 0.80
C ALA A 118 -40.75 5.92 -0.34
N VAL A 119 -39.86 6.43 -1.19
CA VAL A 119 -40.19 7.28 -2.33
C VAL A 119 -40.60 6.41 -3.53
N ASP A 120 -41.86 6.58 -3.99
CA ASP A 120 -42.47 5.86 -5.12
C ASP A 120 -41.60 5.95 -6.39
N GLY A 121 -41.04 4.81 -6.84
CA GLY A 121 -40.15 4.72 -8.00
C GLY A 121 -38.64 4.77 -7.70
N PHE A 122 -38.21 4.87 -6.43
CA PHE A 122 -36.80 4.99 -6.02
C PHE A 122 -36.32 3.78 -5.19
N THR A 123 -35.05 3.40 -5.34
CA THR A 123 -34.40 2.33 -4.58
C THR A 123 -32.87 2.52 -4.52
N PHE A 124 -32.16 1.72 -3.73
CA PHE A 124 -30.70 1.78 -3.53
C PHE A 124 -29.97 0.51 -3.98
N SER A 125 -28.70 0.68 -4.38
CA SER A 125 -27.72 -0.42 -4.45
C SER A 125 -27.39 -1.03 -3.07
N ARG A 126 -26.55 -2.07 -3.05
CA ARG A 126 -25.71 -2.41 -1.88
C ARG A 126 -24.90 -1.19 -1.42
N GLY A 127 -24.51 -1.17 -0.16
CA GLY A 127 -23.64 -0.15 0.40
C GLY A 127 -22.29 -0.09 -0.33
N TYR A 128 -21.81 1.12 -0.63
CA TYR A 128 -20.51 1.36 -1.28
C TYR A 128 -19.50 2.09 -0.40
N THR A 129 -19.91 2.66 0.74
CA THR A 129 -19.01 3.10 1.82
C THR A 129 -19.79 3.27 3.12
N THR A 130 -19.07 3.45 4.23
CA THR A 130 -19.64 3.76 5.55
C THR A 130 -19.00 5.01 6.15
N SER A 131 -19.83 5.88 6.70
CA SER A 131 -19.46 7.16 7.32
C SER A 131 -20.02 7.26 8.75
N SER A 132 -19.79 8.38 9.41
CA SER A 132 -20.56 8.81 10.58
C SER A 132 -20.90 10.29 10.48
N GLN A 133 -21.96 10.76 11.13
CA GLN A 133 -22.19 12.21 11.24
C GLN A 133 -21.29 12.79 12.35
N GLY A 134 -20.86 14.05 12.18
CA GLY A 134 -19.98 14.76 13.10
C GLY A 134 -20.58 16.08 13.60
N VAL A 135 -19.93 16.66 14.62
CA VAL A 135 -20.18 18.03 15.06
C VAL A 135 -18.87 18.82 15.07
N LEU A 136 -18.84 19.96 14.37
CA LEU A 136 -17.76 20.94 14.47
C LEU A 136 -18.26 22.20 15.19
N GLY A 137 -17.47 22.71 16.15
CA GLY A 137 -17.82 23.89 16.94
C GLY A 137 -17.03 25.13 16.53
N GLY A 138 -17.67 26.30 16.60
CA GLY A 138 -17.08 27.58 16.21
C GLY A 138 -16.03 28.08 17.21
N THR A 139 -15.31 29.15 16.85
CA THR A 139 -14.28 29.74 17.72
C THR A 139 -14.88 30.22 19.05
N GLY A 140 -14.57 29.51 20.14
CA GLY A 140 -15.12 29.79 21.48
C GLY A 140 -16.48 29.15 21.76
N ALA A 141 -16.93 28.19 20.95
CA ALA A 141 -18.03 27.30 21.27
C ALA A 141 -17.72 26.49 22.55
N THR A 142 -18.76 25.92 23.17
CA THR A 142 -18.59 25.13 24.40
C THR A 142 -18.29 23.68 24.03
N THR A 143 -17.27 23.09 24.64
CA THR A 143 -16.94 21.67 24.42
C THR A 143 -18.14 20.79 24.80
N ILE A 144 -18.56 19.95 23.86
CA ILE A 144 -19.56 18.90 24.06
C ILE A 144 -18.89 17.53 24.14
N THR A 145 -19.61 16.54 24.65
CA THR A 145 -19.20 15.13 24.70
C THR A 145 -20.14 14.20 23.92
N SER A 146 -21.34 14.70 23.59
CA SER A 146 -22.30 14.04 22.72
C SER A 146 -23.06 15.09 21.90
N VAL A 147 -23.55 14.70 20.71
CA VAL A 147 -24.46 15.54 19.90
C VAL A 147 -25.70 15.98 20.70
N SER A 148 -26.14 15.19 21.69
CA SER A 148 -27.29 15.52 22.53
C SER A 148 -27.08 16.73 23.46
N ASP A 149 -25.82 17.09 23.73
CA ASP A 149 -25.45 18.26 24.54
C ASP A 149 -25.80 19.58 23.82
N LEU A 150 -25.99 19.54 22.49
CA LEU A 150 -26.43 20.69 21.68
C LEU A 150 -27.88 21.11 21.94
N ASN A 151 -28.71 20.23 22.52
CA ASN A 151 -30.16 20.43 22.71
C ASN A 151 -30.48 21.42 23.85
N VAL A 152 -29.96 22.64 23.76
CA VAL A 152 -29.98 23.67 24.80
C VAL A 152 -30.52 24.99 24.25
N ALA A 153 -31.42 25.60 25.03
CA ALA A 153 -32.09 26.85 24.66
C ALA A 153 -31.12 28.03 24.53
N GLY A 154 -30.75 28.34 23.29
CA GLY A 154 -29.83 29.43 22.93
C GLY A 154 -28.72 29.01 21.97
N THR A 155 -28.42 27.71 21.90
CA THR A 155 -27.51 27.13 20.90
C THR A 155 -28.05 27.33 19.49
N LYS A 156 -27.18 27.69 18.54
CA LYS A 156 -27.46 27.73 17.11
C LYS A 156 -26.65 26.68 16.36
N ILE A 157 -27.26 26.08 15.35
CA ILE A 157 -26.66 25.02 14.54
C ILE A 157 -26.93 25.31 13.06
N ALA A 158 -25.96 25.12 12.17
CA ALA A 158 -26.22 25.03 10.73
C ALA A 158 -26.02 23.61 10.19
N VAL A 159 -26.82 23.26 9.18
CA VAL A 159 -26.92 21.95 8.51
C VAL A 159 -27.32 22.18 7.06
N GLN A 160 -27.09 21.20 6.17
CA GLN A 160 -27.61 21.24 4.80
C GLN A 160 -29.01 20.60 4.73
N GLU A 161 -29.96 21.28 4.09
CA GLU A 161 -31.39 20.95 4.01
C GLU A 161 -31.61 19.51 3.52
N GLY A 162 -32.30 18.66 4.30
CA GLY A 162 -32.63 17.29 3.92
C GLY A 162 -31.49 16.27 4.01
N THR A 163 -30.33 16.63 4.57
CA THR A 163 -29.30 15.66 5.01
C THR A 163 -29.76 14.88 6.25
N THR A 164 -29.07 13.77 6.59
CA THR A 164 -29.37 13.04 7.82
C THR A 164 -29.04 13.85 9.08
N SER A 165 -28.04 14.74 9.03
CA SER A 165 -27.81 15.74 10.09
C SER A 165 -28.97 16.71 10.29
N ASP A 166 -29.61 17.20 9.23
CA ASP A 166 -30.78 18.09 9.33
C ASP A 166 -31.99 17.36 9.94
N LEU A 167 -32.31 16.16 9.43
CA LEU A 167 -33.35 15.30 9.99
C LEU A 167 -33.09 14.97 11.48
N TYR A 168 -31.85 14.61 11.83
CA TYR A 168 -31.47 14.36 13.23
C TYR A 168 -31.68 15.61 14.09
N ALA A 169 -31.30 16.80 13.59
CA ALA A 169 -31.41 18.05 14.31
C ALA A 169 -32.86 18.49 14.52
N GLU A 170 -33.74 18.35 13.52
CA GLU A 170 -35.19 18.58 13.66
C GLU A 170 -35.81 17.66 14.73
N GLU A 171 -35.50 16.36 14.70
CA GLU A 171 -36.08 15.40 15.63
C GLU A 171 -35.53 15.53 17.06
N ASN A 172 -34.21 15.68 17.23
CA ASN A 172 -33.54 15.49 18.51
C ASN A 172 -33.13 16.80 19.19
N LEU A 173 -32.89 17.88 18.44
CA LEU A 173 -32.28 19.12 18.95
C LEU A 173 -33.27 20.28 19.08
N GLN A 174 -34.55 19.97 19.30
CA GLN A 174 -35.72 20.89 19.32
C GLN A 174 -35.62 22.11 20.28
N ALA A 175 -34.66 22.17 21.21
CA ALA A 175 -34.41 23.35 22.04
C ALA A 175 -33.37 24.33 21.44
N ALA A 176 -32.56 23.88 20.49
CA ALA A 176 -31.61 24.70 19.74
C ALA A 176 -32.32 25.50 18.62
N THR A 177 -31.56 26.36 17.94
CA THR A 177 -31.96 27.08 16.73
C THR A 177 -31.22 26.50 15.53
N VAL A 178 -31.80 25.48 14.91
CA VAL A 178 -31.30 24.86 13.68
C VAL A 178 -31.57 25.80 12.49
N THR A 179 -30.61 25.92 11.57
CA THR A 179 -30.72 26.68 10.33
C THR A 179 -30.25 25.82 9.17
N ALA A 180 -31.18 25.35 8.34
CA ALA A 180 -30.86 24.64 7.11
C ALA A 180 -30.38 25.59 6.00
N PHE A 181 -29.38 25.18 5.23
CA PHE A 181 -28.85 25.84 4.04
C PHE A 181 -28.96 24.90 2.82
N GLN A 182 -28.97 25.44 1.61
CA GLN A 182 -29.16 24.61 0.41
C GLN A 182 -27.90 23.79 0.05
N ASP A 183 -26.73 24.36 0.34
CA ASP A 183 -25.40 23.86 0.01
C ASP A 183 -24.50 23.82 1.26
N PHE A 184 -23.56 22.87 1.32
CA PHE A 184 -22.65 22.75 2.47
C PHE A 184 -21.63 23.89 2.61
N PRO A 185 -21.06 24.48 1.53
CA PRO A 185 -20.21 25.67 1.64
C PRO A 185 -20.87 26.85 2.39
N SER A 186 -22.20 27.01 2.29
CA SER A 186 -22.96 27.98 3.08
C SER A 186 -23.07 27.60 4.56
N VAL A 187 -23.12 26.31 4.91
CA VAL A 187 -23.07 25.81 6.30
C VAL A 187 -21.73 26.17 6.95
N VAL A 188 -20.62 25.86 6.28
CA VAL A 188 -19.25 26.21 6.69
C VAL A 188 -19.10 27.74 6.82
N THR A 189 -19.60 28.50 5.84
CA THR A 189 -19.58 29.97 5.86
C THR A 189 -20.31 30.55 7.06
N ALA A 190 -21.45 29.96 7.47
CA ALA A 190 -22.20 30.39 8.65
C ALA A 190 -21.43 30.18 9.96
N LEU A 191 -20.64 29.10 10.05
CA LEU A 191 -19.73 28.88 11.19
C LEU A 191 -18.59 29.90 11.21
N SER A 192 -17.92 30.09 10.06
CA SER A 192 -16.77 30.98 9.90
C SER A 192 -17.11 32.45 10.20
N ASN A 193 -18.33 32.90 9.87
CA ASN A 193 -18.84 34.22 10.24
C ASN A 193 -19.22 34.37 11.73
N GLY A 194 -19.36 33.26 12.48
CA GLY A 194 -19.95 33.25 13.82
C GLY A 194 -21.46 33.50 13.82
N ASP A 195 -22.15 33.21 12.71
CA ASP A 195 -23.61 33.31 12.62
C ASP A 195 -24.28 32.15 13.36
N VAL A 196 -23.66 30.97 13.41
CA VAL A 196 -24.03 29.80 14.24
C VAL A 196 -22.92 29.42 15.23
N ASP A 197 -23.23 28.59 16.23
CA ASP A 197 -22.27 28.15 17.25
C ASP A 197 -21.60 26.80 16.90
N TYR A 198 -22.32 25.94 16.15
CA TYR A 198 -21.87 24.62 15.69
C TYR A 198 -22.41 24.31 14.28
N ILE A 199 -21.84 23.32 13.60
CA ILE A 199 -22.38 22.70 12.39
C ILE A 199 -22.38 21.18 12.48
N MET A 200 -23.24 20.55 11.68
CA MET A 200 -23.38 19.09 11.60
C MET A 200 -23.45 18.65 10.12
N GLY A 201 -22.89 17.48 9.83
CA GLY A 201 -22.73 16.88 8.50
C GLY A 201 -21.85 15.63 8.62
N ASP A 202 -21.40 15.04 7.51
CA ASP A 202 -20.53 13.85 7.56
C ASP A 202 -19.16 14.13 8.16
N SER A 203 -18.65 13.16 8.93
CA SER A 203 -17.44 13.33 9.73
C SER A 203 -16.18 13.57 8.90
N PRO A 204 -15.95 12.95 7.72
CA PRO A 204 -14.77 13.27 6.91
C PRO A 204 -14.86 14.67 6.30
N VAL A 205 -16.05 15.10 5.86
CA VAL A 205 -16.29 16.45 5.31
C VAL A 205 -16.03 17.51 6.38
N LEU A 206 -16.58 17.32 7.58
CA LEU A 206 -16.33 18.22 8.72
C LEU A 206 -14.87 18.20 9.20
N ALA A 207 -14.16 17.09 9.05
CA ALA A 207 -12.75 16.98 9.44
C ALA A 207 -11.82 17.82 8.54
N LEU A 208 -12.20 18.11 7.30
CA LEU A 208 -11.48 19.07 6.43
C LEU A 208 -11.57 20.50 6.98
N GLU A 209 -12.67 20.85 7.68
CA GLU A 209 -12.93 22.18 8.22
C GLU A 209 -12.45 22.36 9.67
N GLY A 210 -12.17 21.26 10.39
CA GLY A 210 -11.51 21.31 11.69
C GLY A 210 -11.75 20.10 12.60
N THR A 211 -11.22 20.17 13.82
CA THR A 211 -11.32 19.08 14.81
C THR A 211 -12.75 18.85 15.28
N LEU A 212 -13.30 17.68 14.96
CA LEU A 212 -14.61 17.22 15.41
C LEU A 212 -14.69 17.21 16.95
N MET A 213 -15.78 17.74 17.51
CA MET A 213 -16.05 17.66 18.95
C MET A 213 -16.61 16.30 19.36
N THR A 214 -17.34 15.63 18.47
CA THR A 214 -17.98 14.32 18.67
C THR A 214 -18.48 13.78 17.33
N THR A 215 -18.59 12.46 17.20
CA THR A 215 -19.31 11.78 16.10
C THR A 215 -20.52 11.03 16.63
N PHE A 216 -21.52 10.85 15.78
CA PHE A 216 -22.80 10.22 16.09
C PHE A 216 -23.44 9.66 14.81
N SER A 217 -24.27 8.63 14.94
CA SER A 217 -24.86 7.89 13.81
C SER A 217 -23.81 7.21 12.91
N ALA A 218 -23.93 5.90 12.70
CA ALA A 218 -23.17 5.21 11.66
C ALA A 218 -24.05 5.20 10.40
N GLU A 219 -23.48 5.68 9.29
CA GLU A 219 -24.19 5.91 8.03
C GLU A 219 -23.66 4.92 6.99
N THR A 220 -24.55 4.23 6.25
CA THR A 220 -24.16 3.43 5.07
C THR A 220 -24.63 4.16 3.82
N PHE A 221 -23.72 4.43 2.88
CA PHE A 221 -24.06 5.14 1.65
C PHE A 221 -24.44 4.16 0.52
N GLY A 222 -25.46 4.49 -0.26
CA GLY A 222 -25.96 3.69 -1.37
C GLY A 222 -26.20 4.51 -2.63
N ILE A 223 -25.99 3.90 -3.79
CA ILE A 223 -26.24 4.54 -5.09
C ILE A 223 -27.75 4.50 -5.36
N GLY A 224 -28.35 5.68 -5.56
CA GLY A 224 -29.78 5.81 -5.82
C GLY A 224 -30.13 5.45 -7.27
N VAL A 225 -31.09 4.56 -7.48
CA VAL A 225 -31.52 4.08 -8.80
C VAL A 225 -33.05 4.07 -8.88
N ARG A 226 -33.61 4.16 -10.10
CA ARG A 226 -35.06 4.01 -10.31
C ARG A 226 -35.49 2.54 -10.18
N GLU A 227 -36.61 2.27 -9.50
CA GLU A 227 -37.25 0.94 -9.48
C GLU A 227 -37.64 0.45 -10.89
N SER A 228 -37.85 1.38 -11.83
CA SER A 228 -38.12 1.08 -13.25
C SER A 228 -36.87 0.75 -14.07
N SER A 229 -35.68 0.83 -13.47
CA SER A 229 -34.38 0.53 -14.07
C SER A 229 -33.67 -0.67 -13.41
N PRO A 230 -34.34 -1.81 -13.11
CA PRO A 230 -33.78 -2.87 -12.28
C PRO A 230 -32.51 -3.50 -12.88
N GLN A 231 -32.42 -3.59 -14.20
CA GLN A 231 -31.22 -4.12 -14.87
C GLN A 231 -29.99 -3.22 -14.70
N LEU A 232 -30.17 -1.91 -14.49
CA LEU A 232 -29.06 -1.02 -14.15
C LEU A 232 -28.69 -1.17 -12.67
N LEU A 233 -29.68 -1.28 -11.79
CA LEU A 233 -29.46 -1.55 -10.36
C LEU A 233 -28.68 -2.86 -10.13
N ASP A 234 -29.09 -3.94 -10.79
CA ASP A 234 -28.43 -5.24 -10.71
C ASP A 234 -26.99 -5.18 -11.24
N ALA A 235 -26.74 -4.46 -12.35
CA ALA A 235 -25.39 -4.27 -12.88
C ALA A 235 -24.49 -3.44 -11.93
N ILE A 236 -25.04 -2.38 -11.31
CA ILE A 236 -24.34 -1.57 -10.29
C ILE A 236 -24.03 -2.40 -9.04
N ASN A 237 -24.97 -3.24 -8.59
CA ASN A 237 -24.78 -4.12 -7.43
C ASN A 237 -23.64 -5.14 -7.63
N VAL A 238 -23.52 -5.68 -8.84
CA VAL A 238 -22.47 -6.66 -9.17
C VAL A 238 -21.14 -5.94 -9.35
N ALA A 239 -21.08 -4.82 -10.07
CA ALA A 239 -19.87 -3.99 -10.18
C ALA A 239 -19.32 -3.57 -8.81
N LEU A 240 -20.17 -3.09 -7.91
CA LEU A 240 -19.77 -2.79 -6.52
C LEU A 240 -19.25 -4.01 -5.77
N THR A 241 -19.76 -5.21 -6.06
CA THR A 241 -19.27 -6.46 -5.45
C THR A 241 -17.90 -6.84 -6.00
N ASP A 242 -17.74 -6.80 -7.32
CA ASP A 242 -16.47 -7.11 -8.00
C ASP A 242 -15.34 -6.14 -7.58
N MET A 243 -15.65 -4.86 -7.37
CA MET A 243 -14.72 -3.85 -6.82
C MET A 243 -14.27 -4.13 -5.38
N ILE A 244 -15.17 -4.67 -4.54
CA ILE A 244 -14.86 -5.00 -3.14
C ILE A 244 -14.06 -6.30 -3.06
N ASP A 245 -14.51 -7.35 -3.74
CA ASP A 245 -13.88 -8.68 -3.72
C ASP A 245 -12.49 -8.70 -4.37
N SER A 246 -12.14 -7.67 -5.17
CA SER A 246 -10.82 -7.48 -5.80
C SER A 246 -9.86 -6.53 -5.06
N GLY A 247 -10.31 -5.80 -4.04
CA GLY A 247 -9.50 -4.77 -3.37
C GLY A 247 -9.32 -3.46 -4.15
N GLU A 248 -9.98 -3.29 -5.30
CA GLU A 248 -10.06 -2.00 -5.99
C GLU A 248 -10.74 -0.94 -5.10
N TRP A 249 -11.77 -1.34 -4.37
CA TRP A 249 -12.45 -0.49 -3.39
C TRP A 249 -11.51 0.00 -2.29
N ASP A 250 -10.69 -0.87 -1.70
CA ASP A 250 -9.71 -0.50 -0.66
C ASP A 250 -8.66 0.47 -1.22
N THR A 251 -8.28 0.31 -2.48
CA THR A 251 -7.35 1.20 -3.19
C THR A 251 -7.94 2.59 -3.37
N ILE A 252 -9.18 2.69 -3.86
CA ILE A 252 -9.90 3.98 -4.00
C ILE A 252 -10.12 4.63 -2.62
N SER A 253 -10.55 3.84 -1.63
CA SER A 253 -10.76 4.30 -0.25
C SER A 253 -9.48 4.86 0.40
N SER A 254 -8.34 4.20 0.17
CA SER A 254 -7.03 4.65 0.62
C SER A 254 -6.63 6.00 0.05
N ASN A 255 -6.84 6.24 -1.25
CA ASN A 255 -6.50 7.49 -1.92
C ASN A 255 -7.21 8.71 -1.30
N TRP A 256 -8.42 8.52 -0.75
CA TRP A 256 -9.22 9.57 -0.12
C TRP A 256 -9.15 9.56 1.42
N ASN A 257 -8.34 8.68 2.03
CA ASN A 257 -8.22 8.46 3.47
C ASN A 257 -9.53 8.01 4.17
N LEU A 258 -10.38 7.24 3.48
CA LEU A 258 -11.73 6.84 3.92
C LEU A 258 -11.80 5.39 4.47
N LEU A 259 -10.76 4.95 5.18
CA LEU A 259 -10.51 3.58 5.65
C LEU A 259 -11.48 3.05 6.75
N ALA A 260 -12.77 3.40 6.69
CA ALA A 260 -13.82 2.85 7.52
C ALA A 260 -14.22 1.45 7.03
N PRO A 261 -14.34 0.42 7.90
CA PRO A 261 -14.75 -0.92 7.48
C PRO A 261 -16.16 -0.94 6.87
N LEU A 262 -16.23 -1.21 5.56
CA LEU A 262 -17.50 -1.30 4.83
C LEU A 262 -18.40 -2.37 5.46
N THR A 263 -19.57 -1.94 5.92
CA THR A 263 -20.61 -2.86 6.40
C THR A 263 -21.37 -3.45 5.23
N ASP A 264 -21.17 -4.75 4.99
CA ASP A 264 -21.95 -5.53 4.03
C ASP A 264 -23.44 -5.54 4.43
N ASP A 265 -24.28 -4.98 3.57
CA ASP A 265 -25.74 -4.91 3.70
C ASP A 265 -26.47 -5.73 2.62
N THR A 266 -25.76 -6.61 1.92
CA THR A 266 -26.33 -7.45 0.85
C THR A 266 -27.43 -8.38 1.37
N THR A 267 -28.36 -8.73 0.47
CA THR A 267 -29.53 -9.56 0.79
C THR A 267 -29.68 -10.70 -0.24
N SER A 268 -30.66 -11.60 -0.02
CA SER A 268 -31.04 -12.61 -1.02
C SER A 268 -31.51 -12.04 -2.35
N ASP A 269 -31.85 -10.76 -2.36
CA ASP A 269 -32.48 -10.05 -3.48
C ASP A 269 -31.46 -9.12 -4.16
N THR A 270 -30.24 -9.03 -3.64
CA THR A 270 -29.11 -8.33 -4.28
C THR A 270 -28.52 -9.22 -5.40
N ALA A 271 -28.32 -8.65 -6.58
CA ALA A 271 -27.76 -9.37 -7.72
C ALA A 271 -26.32 -9.84 -7.45
N THR A 272 -26.06 -11.10 -7.82
CA THR A 272 -24.73 -11.76 -7.73
C THR A 272 -24.18 -12.17 -9.11
N GLN A 273 -24.88 -11.79 -10.18
CA GLN A 273 -24.46 -11.93 -11.57
C GLN A 273 -25.09 -10.81 -12.40
N TYR A 274 -24.35 -10.25 -13.34
CA TYR A 274 -24.84 -9.23 -14.27
C TYR A 274 -26.10 -9.71 -15.02
N PRO A 275 -27.17 -8.90 -15.09
CA PRO A 275 -28.42 -9.28 -15.76
C PRO A 275 -28.28 -9.29 -17.29
N THR A 276 -29.03 -10.16 -17.96
CA THR A 276 -29.22 -10.10 -19.42
C THR A 276 -29.80 -8.75 -19.83
N VAL A 277 -29.24 -8.10 -20.87
CA VAL A 277 -29.74 -6.81 -21.38
C VAL A 277 -31.02 -7.01 -22.21
N ASN A 278 -32.02 -6.16 -21.97
CA ASN A 278 -33.31 -6.18 -22.67
C ASN A 278 -33.47 -4.91 -23.52
N GLU A 279 -34.07 -5.07 -24.70
CA GLU A 279 -34.36 -3.99 -25.65
C GLU A 279 -35.17 -2.87 -24.99
N GLY A 280 -34.65 -1.64 -25.02
CA GLY A 280 -35.31 -0.46 -24.42
C GLY A 280 -35.21 -0.35 -22.89
N SER A 281 -34.37 -1.14 -22.23
CA SER A 281 -34.04 -0.93 -20.80
C SER A 281 -33.09 0.27 -20.60
N THR A 282 -33.01 0.81 -19.38
CA THR A 282 -32.03 1.86 -19.05
C THR A 282 -30.59 1.39 -19.25
N LEU A 283 -30.28 0.14 -18.91
CA LEU A 283 -28.96 -0.44 -19.15
C LEU A 283 -28.65 -0.50 -20.66
N ALA A 284 -29.62 -0.88 -21.50
CA ALA A 284 -29.44 -0.84 -22.96
C ALA A 284 -29.16 0.59 -23.45
N ALA A 285 -29.87 1.59 -22.94
CA ALA A 285 -29.66 2.99 -23.31
C ALA A 285 -28.28 3.54 -22.88
N VAL A 286 -27.75 3.09 -21.74
CA VAL A 286 -26.38 3.41 -21.27
C VAL A 286 -25.33 2.73 -22.15
N LEU A 287 -25.55 1.47 -22.53
CA LEU A 287 -24.64 0.73 -23.42
C LEU A 287 -24.65 1.30 -24.85
N GLU A 288 -25.79 1.77 -25.36
CA GLU A 288 -25.90 2.45 -26.66
C GLU A 288 -25.34 3.88 -26.66
N SER A 289 -25.38 4.59 -25.53
CA SER A 289 -24.85 5.96 -25.42
C SER A 289 -23.35 6.00 -25.16
N GLY A 290 -22.82 5.03 -24.41
CA GLY A 290 -21.49 5.09 -23.82
C GLY A 290 -21.37 6.05 -22.64
N GLU A 291 -22.49 6.52 -22.08
CA GLU A 291 -22.53 7.47 -20.96
C GLU A 291 -23.46 6.95 -19.85
N LEU A 292 -22.91 6.60 -18.69
CA LEU A 292 -23.66 6.34 -17.46
C LEU A 292 -23.71 7.63 -16.61
N LYS A 293 -24.88 8.24 -16.49
CA LYS A 293 -25.02 9.54 -15.84
C LYS A 293 -25.37 9.43 -14.37
N PHE A 294 -24.55 10.03 -13.53
CA PHE A 294 -24.77 10.13 -12.09
C PHE A 294 -25.14 11.56 -11.71
N CYS A 295 -26.28 11.77 -11.05
CA CYS A 295 -26.53 13.04 -10.35
C CYS A 295 -25.69 13.09 -9.07
N SER A 296 -25.08 14.25 -8.79
CA SER A 296 -24.22 14.47 -7.61
C SER A 296 -24.25 15.94 -7.15
N ASP A 297 -24.26 16.23 -5.86
CA ASP A 297 -24.05 17.58 -5.32
C ASP A 297 -22.54 17.83 -5.16
N THR A 298 -21.91 18.25 -6.26
CA THR A 298 -20.45 18.42 -6.37
C THR A 298 -19.90 19.62 -5.56
N SER A 299 -20.19 19.65 -4.27
CA SER A 299 -19.80 20.66 -3.27
C SER A 299 -19.48 20.05 -1.89
N TYR A 300 -19.25 18.73 -1.84
CA TYR A 300 -19.16 17.88 -0.65
C TYR A 300 -17.84 17.06 -0.54
N PRO A 301 -16.65 17.70 -0.55
CA PRO A 301 -15.36 16.99 -0.43
C PRO A 301 -15.22 16.29 0.93
N PRO A 302 -14.57 15.11 1.02
CA PRO A 302 -13.80 14.43 -0.02
C PRO A 302 -14.63 13.54 -0.96
N TYR A 303 -15.95 13.44 -0.78
CA TYR A 303 -16.81 12.56 -1.57
C TYR A 303 -17.00 13.07 -3.00
N GLU A 304 -17.43 14.32 -3.16
CA GLU A 304 -17.57 14.95 -4.49
C GLU A 304 -17.30 16.46 -4.45
N ASN A 305 -16.55 16.98 -5.41
CA ASN A 305 -16.29 18.41 -5.57
C ASN A 305 -15.98 18.73 -7.04
N LEU A 306 -15.94 20.02 -7.39
CA LEU A 306 -15.34 20.49 -8.65
C LEU A 306 -13.91 20.99 -8.44
N ASP A 307 -13.02 20.67 -9.37
CA ASP A 307 -11.65 21.22 -9.41
C ASP A 307 -11.59 22.64 -10.00
N ASP A 308 -10.39 23.24 -10.06
CA ASP A 308 -10.15 24.59 -10.60
C ASP A 308 -10.50 24.74 -12.09
N ASP A 309 -10.51 23.64 -12.87
CA ASP A 309 -10.89 23.62 -14.29
C ASP A 309 -12.39 23.29 -14.50
N GLY A 310 -13.09 22.85 -13.45
CA GLY A 310 -14.51 22.54 -13.42
C GLY A 310 -14.87 21.07 -13.65
N ASN A 311 -13.91 20.14 -13.52
CA ASN A 311 -14.15 18.70 -13.57
C ASN A 311 -14.63 18.19 -12.20
N ALA A 312 -15.46 17.15 -12.17
CA ALA A 312 -15.81 16.48 -10.93
C ALA A 312 -14.64 15.60 -10.44
N VAL A 313 -14.34 15.66 -9.14
CA VAL A 313 -13.31 14.88 -8.45
C VAL A 313 -13.80 14.47 -7.05
N GLY A 314 -13.33 13.35 -6.51
CA GLY A 314 -13.70 12.87 -5.17
C GLY A 314 -13.91 11.35 -5.13
N PHE A 315 -14.04 10.79 -3.93
CA PHE A 315 -14.28 9.35 -3.73
C PHE A 315 -15.51 8.82 -4.49
N ASP A 316 -16.64 9.53 -4.43
CA ASP A 316 -17.87 9.14 -5.14
C ASP A 316 -17.67 9.22 -6.67
N VAL A 317 -16.78 10.10 -7.14
CA VAL A 317 -16.44 10.21 -8.57
C VAL A 317 -15.56 9.06 -9.03
N ASP A 318 -14.60 8.62 -8.22
CA ASP A 318 -13.75 7.47 -8.54
C ASP A 318 -14.55 6.15 -8.52
N ILE A 319 -15.42 5.96 -7.52
CA ILE A 319 -16.36 4.82 -7.48
C ILE A 319 -17.28 4.81 -8.71
N ALA A 320 -17.76 5.97 -9.17
CA ALA A 320 -18.55 6.06 -10.39
C ALA A 320 -17.79 5.61 -11.65
N HIS A 321 -16.52 5.99 -11.79
CA HIS A 321 -15.67 5.58 -12.90
C HIS A 321 -15.33 4.08 -12.88
N ALA A 322 -15.07 3.52 -11.70
CA ALA A 322 -14.88 2.08 -11.54
C ALA A 322 -16.13 1.29 -11.95
N ILE A 323 -17.32 1.71 -11.49
CA ILE A 323 -18.61 1.09 -11.89
C ILE A 323 -18.83 1.16 -13.41
N ALA A 324 -18.56 2.29 -14.05
CA ALA A 324 -18.66 2.42 -15.51
C ALA A 324 -17.65 1.52 -16.25
N THR A 325 -16.47 1.30 -15.66
CA THR A 325 -15.46 0.35 -16.15
C THR A 325 -15.98 -1.08 -16.04
N HIS A 326 -16.38 -1.56 -14.86
CA HIS A 326 -16.97 -2.90 -14.68
C HIS A 326 -18.19 -3.17 -15.59
N ILE A 327 -19.06 -2.18 -15.80
CA ILE A 327 -20.20 -2.28 -16.75
C ILE A 327 -19.72 -2.36 -18.21
N THR A 328 -18.64 -1.66 -18.59
CA THR A 328 -17.98 -1.85 -19.89
C THR A 328 -17.50 -3.30 -20.05
N ASN A 329 -16.93 -3.87 -19.00
CA ASN A 329 -16.20 -5.13 -19.01
C ASN A 329 -17.09 -6.37 -19.23
N GLU A 330 -18.27 -6.43 -18.60
CA GLU A 330 -19.23 -7.50 -18.88
C GLU A 330 -19.90 -7.33 -20.26
N TYR A 331 -20.36 -6.12 -20.59
CA TYR A 331 -21.38 -5.92 -21.63
C TYR A 331 -20.86 -5.42 -22.98
N ILE A 332 -19.78 -4.63 -22.99
CA ILE A 332 -19.24 -4.09 -24.23
C ILE A 332 -18.21 -5.09 -24.74
N VAL A 333 -18.70 -6.04 -25.54
CA VAL A 333 -17.87 -7.02 -26.24
C VAL A 333 -16.94 -6.29 -27.20
N ILE A 334 -15.73 -6.02 -26.74
CA ILE A 334 -14.57 -5.87 -27.60
C ILE A 334 -14.45 -7.20 -28.36
N GLU A 335 -14.61 -7.17 -29.68
CA GLU A 335 -14.24 -8.34 -30.50
C GLU A 335 -12.75 -8.64 -30.27
N GLY A 336 -12.45 -9.92 -30.05
CA GLY A 336 -11.08 -10.39 -29.80
C GLY A 336 -10.74 -10.60 -28.32
N CYS A 337 -10.27 -11.82 -28.04
CA CYS A 337 -9.67 -12.31 -26.80
C CYS A 337 -8.99 -11.23 -25.95
N MET A 338 -9.50 -11.00 -24.73
CA MET A 338 -8.73 -10.39 -23.65
C MET A 338 -8.15 -11.46 -22.72
N ASP A 339 -7.03 -11.11 -22.08
CA ASP A 339 -6.33 -11.94 -21.10
C ASP A 339 -7.16 -12.15 -19.83
N SER A 340 -7.04 -13.33 -19.22
CA SER A 340 -7.51 -13.63 -17.86
C SER A 340 -6.98 -12.68 -16.77
N THR A 341 -5.85 -11.99 -17.00
CA THR A 341 -5.31 -10.97 -16.07
C THR A 341 -5.64 -9.54 -16.49
N ALA A 342 -6.47 -9.33 -17.52
CA ALA A 342 -7.00 -8.00 -17.81
C ALA A 342 -8.09 -7.65 -16.78
N VAL A 343 -8.05 -6.43 -16.24
CA VAL A 343 -9.11 -5.85 -15.38
C VAL A 343 -10.51 -5.87 -16.03
N ASN A 344 -10.58 -6.16 -17.33
CA ASN A 344 -11.79 -6.16 -18.15
C ASN A 344 -12.18 -7.57 -18.69
N TYR A 345 -11.73 -8.65 -18.05
CA TYR A 345 -11.89 -10.02 -18.55
C TYR A 345 -13.30 -10.62 -18.39
N ASN A 346 -13.93 -11.02 -19.50
CA ASN A 346 -15.19 -11.78 -19.48
C ASN A 346 -15.02 -13.26 -19.91
N PRO A 347 -15.09 -14.25 -18.99
CA PRO A 347 -14.94 -15.66 -19.32
C PRO A 347 -16.09 -16.28 -20.14
N LYS A 348 -17.23 -15.61 -20.29
CA LYS A 348 -18.41 -16.14 -21.02
C LYS A 348 -18.25 -16.10 -22.54
N ALA A 349 -17.35 -15.26 -23.07
CA ALA A 349 -17.16 -15.01 -24.50
C ALA A 349 -16.80 -16.26 -25.32
N ASN A 350 -16.21 -17.28 -24.69
CA ASN A 350 -15.56 -18.41 -25.38
C ASN A 350 -16.50 -19.58 -25.75
N THR A 351 -17.81 -19.33 -25.91
CA THR A 351 -18.83 -20.38 -26.16
C THR A 351 -19.34 -20.45 -27.61
N ALA A 352 -18.98 -19.49 -28.48
CA ALA A 352 -19.53 -19.36 -29.83
C ALA A 352 -18.65 -19.88 -30.99
N GLY A 353 -17.36 -20.17 -30.75
CA GLY A 353 -16.49 -20.87 -31.72
C GLY A 353 -16.03 -20.06 -32.95
N GLU A 354 -16.14 -18.74 -32.91
CA GLU A 354 -15.57 -17.83 -33.91
C GLU A 354 -14.21 -17.28 -33.44
N ALA A 355 -13.36 -16.81 -34.38
CA ALA A 355 -11.96 -16.51 -34.09
C ALA A 355 -11.74 -15.08 -33.58
N CYS A 356 -10.86 -14.91 -32.60
CA CYS A 356 -10.53 -13.61 -32.01
C CYS A 356 -9.90 -12.63 -33.02
N VAL A 357 -10.39 -11.38 -33.02
CA VAL A 357 -9.88 -10.27 -33.83
C VAL A 357 -9.78 -9.02 -32.95
N PHE A 358 -8.59 -8.76 -32.39
CA PHE A 358 -8.35 -7.67 -31.44
C PHE A 358 -8.68 -6.28 -32.04
N ASN A 359 -9.31 -5.40 -31.26
CA ASN A 359 -9.68 -4.07 -31.74
C ASN A 359 -8.45 -3.16 -31.97
N THR A 360 -8.16 -2.84 -33.23
CA THR A 360 -7.05 -1.94 -33.61
C THR A 360 -7.33 -0.44 -33.44
N ASP A 361 -8.57 -0.04 -33.13
CA ASP A 361 -8.99 1.35 -33.21
C ASP A 361 -8.42 2.23 -32.09
N LEU A 362 -8.15 1.70 -30.88
CA LEU A 362 -7.54 2.51 -29.81
C LEU A 362 -6.11 2.93 -30.15
N LEU A 363 -5.26 1.99 -30.56
CA LEU A 363 -3.86 2.26 -30.90
C LEU A 363 -3.73 3.10 -32.19
N SER A 364 -4.65 2.91 -33.15
CA SER A 364 -4.68 3.70 -34.39
C SER A 364 -5.41 5.05 -34.28
N ALA A 365 -6.25 5.28 -33.26
CA ALA A 365 -6.77 6.60 -32.94
C ALA A 365 -5.72 7.48 -32.22
N ALA A 366 -4.84 6.87 -31.43
CA ALA A 366 -3.75 7.57 -30.75
C ALA A 366 -2.66 8.09 -31.73
N ILE A 367 -2.44 7.39 -32.85
CA ILE A 367 -1.41 7.74 -33.86
C ILE A 367 -2.05 8.51 -35.03
N PRO A 368 -1.74 9.81 -35.24
CA PRO A 368 -2.29 10.56 -36.37
C PRO A 368 -1.84 9.97 -37.72
N ALA A 369 -2.82 9.58 -38.54
CA ALA A 369 -2.59 9.04 -39.88
C ALA A 369 -1.68 9.94 -40.74
N CYS A 370 -0.78 9.33 -41.52
CA CYS A 370 0.25 10.05 -42.25
C CYS A 370 -0.34 11.06 -43.25
N THR A 371 0.06 12.33 -43.09
CA THR A 371 -0.34 13.46 -43.98
C THR A 371 0.80 13.95 -44.88
N ALA A 372 1.94 13.25 -44.87
CA ALA A 372 3.14 13.61 -45.63
C ALA A 372 3.02 13.33 -47.14
N THR A 373 3.96 13.85 -47.92
CA THR A 373 3.97 13.66 -49.40
C THR A 373 4.25 12.20 -49.81
N THR A 374 5.01 11.45 -49.00
CA THR A 374 5.20 10.00 -49.11
C THR A 374 4.91 9.38 -47.75
N CYS A 375 4.00 8.40 -47.71
CA CYS A 375 3.73 7.62 -46.49
C CYS A 375 4.27 6.20 -46.67
N HIS A 376 5.18 5.79 -45.79
CA HIS A 376 5.66 4.40 -45.67
C HIS A 376 4.92 3.70 -44.53
N LYS A 377 5.04 2.38 -44.45
CA LYS A 377 4.47 1.59 -43.34
C LYS A 377 5.56 0.90 -42.52
N ILE A 378 5.47 1.01 -41.20
CA ILE A 378 6.31 0.26 -40.26
C ILE A 378 5.44 -0.77 -39.56
N GLY A 379 5.88 -2.03 -39.54
CA GLY A 379 5.19 -3.10 -38.81
C GLY A 379 5.55 -3.07 -37.31
N LEU A 380 4.58 -3.37 -36.46
CA LEU A 380 4.74 -3.54 -35.01
C LEU A 380 4.28 -4.94 -34.61
N LEU A 381 5.21 -5.79 -34.18
CA LEU A 381 4.93 -7.11 -33.63
C LEU A 381 5.18 -7.07 -32.12
N TYR A 382 4.16 -7.31 -31.32
CA TYR A 382 4.28 -7.62 -29.90
C TYR A 382 2.95 -8.17 -29.38
N ASP A 383 3.01 -8.70 -28.17
CA ASP A 383 2.01 -9.60 -27.63
C ASP A 383 0.94 -8.81 -26.87
N SER A 384 -0.27 -8.66 -27.46
CA SER A 384 -1.45 -8.12 -26.75
C SER A 384 -2.27 -9.21 -26.08
N THR A 385 -1.96 -10.47 -26.38
CA THR A 385 -2.44 -11.66 -25.66
C THR A 385 -1.27 -12.62 -25.41
N GLY A 386 -1.45 -13.59 -24.50
CA GLY A 386 -0.41 -14.56 -24.15
C GLY A 386 0.58 -14.04 -23.10
N GLY A 387 1.56 -14.89 -22.74
CA GLY A 387 2.28 -14.83 -21.46
C GLY A 387 3.15 -13.61 -21.13
N ILE A 388 3.13 -12.53 -21.92
CA ILE A 388 3.75 -11.23 -21.58
C ILE A 388 2.85 -10.01 -21.87
N ALA A 389 1.54 -10.23 -22.05
CA ALA A 389 0.58 -9.17 -22.40
C ALA A 389 0.47 -8.07 -21.33
N ASN A 390 0.86 -8.34 -20.08
CA ASN A 390 0.99 -7.36 -18.99
C ASN A 390 1.93 -6.19 -19.32
N PHE A 391 2.90 -6.36 -20.23
CA PHE A 391 3.79 -5.28 -20.68
C PHE A 391 3.26 -4.48 -21.89
N ALA A 392 2.21 -4.97 -22.57
CA ALA A 392 1.65 -4.35 -23.78
C ALA A 392 1.18 -2.89 -23.61
N PRO A 393 0.59 -2.45 -22.48
CA PRO A 393 0.20 -1.05 -22.27
C PRO A 393 1.39 -0.08 -22.37
N ALA A 394 2.54 -0.45 -21.82
CA ALA A 394 3.76 0.36 -21.85
C ALA A 394 4.37 0.40 -23.27
N PHE A 395 4.32 -0.71 -24.02
CA PHE A 395 4.70 -0.74 -25.44
C PHE A 395 3.80 0.17 -26.28
N ASN A 396 2.48 0.13 -26.05
CA ASN A 396 1.49 0.94 -26.76
C ASN A 396 1.76 2.45 -26.61
N PHE A 397 2.05 2.91 -25.39
CA PHE A 397 2.46 4.31 -25.15
C PHE A 397 3.74 4.66 -25.91
N ALA A 398 4.78 3.82 -25.78
CA ALA A 398 6.09 4.06 -26.37
C ALA A 398 6.06 4.17 -27.90
N VAL A 399 5.37 3.25 -28.58
CA VAL A 399 5.25 3.30 -30.04
C VAL A 399 4.37 4.45 -30.51
N ALA A 400 3.32 4.84 -29.75
CA ALA A 400 2.48 5.98 -30.11
C ALA A 400 3.25 7.31 -30.09
N GLU A 401 4.01 7.57 -29.03
CA GLU A 401 4.89 8.75 -28.96
C GLU A 401 6.00 8.67 -30.03
N ALA A 402 6.55 7.50 -30.33
CA ALA A 402 7.55 7.34 -31.40
C ALA A 402 7.00 7.68 -32.79
N PHE A 403 5.80 7.21 -33.15
CA PHE A 403 5.17 7.56 -34.44
C PHE A 403 4.83 9.05 -34.53
N LYS A 404 4.35 9.65 -33.42
CA LYS A 404 4.07 11.09 -33.28
C LYS A 404 5.33 11.92 -33.51
N ASP A 405 6.43 11.59 -32.83
CA ASP A 405 7.71 12.31 -32.92
C ASP A 405 8.43 12.07 -34.26
N LEU A 406 8.30 10.87 -34.83
CA LEU A 406 8.82 10.55 -36.17
C LEU A 406 8.08 11.33 -37.26
N ASN A 407 6.74 11.38 -37.20
CA ASN A 407 5.93 12.16 -38.14
C ASN A 407 6.07 13.69 -37.95
N ALA A 408 6.46 14.16 -36.76
CA ALA A 408 6.77 15.57 -36.52
C ALA A 408 8.08 16.05 -37.19
N GLN A 409 9.00 15.14 -37.55
CA GLN A 409 10.31 15.48 -38.12
C GLN A 409 10.27 15.87 -39.61
N SER A 410 9.22 15.52 -40.36
CA SER A 410 9.20 15.68 -41.82
C SER A 410 7.79 15.82 -42.42
N THR A 411 7.62 16.76 -43.36
CA THR A 411 6.39 16.92 -44.16
C THR A 411 6.42 16.16 -45.49
N ASP A 412 7.60 15.70 -45.90
CA ASP A 412 7.84 15.13 -47.23
C ASP A 412 7.79 13.59 -47.20
N VAL A 413 8.13 13.01 -46.05
CA VAL A 413 8.12 11.58 -45.74
C VAL A 413 7.53 11.38 -44.35
N GLY A 414 6.55 10.50 -44.22
CA GLY A 414 5.91 10.12 -42.96
C GLY A 414 5.56 8.62 -42.93
N PHE A 415 4.94 8.19 -41.85
CA PHE A 415 4.84 6.77 -41.48
C PHE A 415 3.47 6.45 -40.89
N ASP A 416 2.85 5.39 -41.43
CA ASP A 416 1.68 4.72 -40.85
C ASP A 416 2.14 3.42 -40.15
N MET A 417 1.41 3.01 -39.12
CA MET A 417 1.62 1.73 -38.44
C MET A 417 0.93 0.56 -39.14
N VAL A 418 1.43 -0.66 -38.92
CA VAL A 418 0.68 -1.91 -39.09
C VAL A 418 0.96 -2.77 -37.85
N TYR A 419 -0.03 -2.95 -36.98
CA TYR A 419 0.12 -3.82 -35.80
C TYR A 419 -0.25 -5.27 -36.14
N GLY A 420 0.31 -6.22 -35.38
CA GLY A 420 -0.16 -7.60 -35.32
C GLY A 420 0.25 -8.26 -34.00
N ASP A 421 -0.75 -8.78 -33.28
CA ASP A 421 -0.56 -9.56 -32.05
C ASP A 421 0.26 -10.82 -32.33
N THR A 422 1.31 -11.05 -31.54
CA THR A 422 2.19 -12.20 -31.69
C THR A 422 1.94 -13.34 -30.70
N GLN A 423 1.05 -13.17 -29.70
CA GLN A 423 0.58 -14.24 -28.79
C GLN A 423 1.69 -15.01 -28.04
N CYS A 424 2.88 -14.40 -27.92
CA CYS A 424 4.18 -14.98 -27.58
C CYS A 424 4.60 -16.19 -28.45
N ASN A 425 3.93 -16.42 -29.59
CA ASN A 425 3.89 -17.70 -30.30
C ASN A 425 4.50 -17.63 -31.71
N GLU A 426 5.37 -18.59 -32.06
CA GLU A 426 6.06 -18.66 -33.37
C GLU A 426 5.09 -18.63 -34.57
N GLN A 427 3.98 -19.37 -34.51
CA GLN A 427 3.05 -19.53 -35.63
C GLN A 427 2.06 -18.36 -35.73
N ALA A 428 1.64 -17.76 -34.62
CA ALA A 428 0.88 -16.52 -34.62
C ALA A 428 1.73 -15.38 -35.23
N ALA A 429 2.97 -15.22 -34.77
CA ALA A 429 3.89 -14.20 -35.26
C ALA A 429 4.26 -14.36 -36.74
N ALA A 430 4.46 -15.59 -37.23
CA ALA A 430 4.63 -15.85 -38.66
C ALA A 430 3.40 -15.42 -39.49
N THR A 431 2.19 -15.55 -38.92
CA THR A 431 0.93 -15.14 -39.58
C THR A 431 0.78 -13.62 -39.60
N ALA A 432 1.02 -12.95 -38.48
CA ALA A 432 1.05 -11.48 -38.37
C ALA A 432 2.11 -10.86 -39.31
N ALA A 433 3.31 -11.45 -39.38
CA ALA A 433 4.36 -11.05 -40.30
C ALA A 433 3.94 -11.17 -41.79
N GLN A 434 3.15 -12.19 -42.16
CA GLN A 434 2.63 -12.30 -43.53
C GLN A 434 1.64 -11.17 -43.85
N VAL A 435 0.78 -10.77 -42.89
CA VAL A 435 -0.10 -9.60 -43.04
C VAL A 435 0.70 -8.31 -43.23
N MET A 436 1.87 -8.18 -42.60
CA MET A 436 2.78 -7.03 -42.80
C MET A 436 3.44 -7.03 -44.19
N VAL A 437 3.89 -8.20 -44.68
CA VAL A 437 4.40 -8.37 -46.05
C VAL A 437 3.33 -7.95 -47.07
N ASP A 438 2.10 -8.45 -46.92
CA ASP A 438 0.99 -8.16 -47.83
C ASP A 438 0.49 -6.70 -47.70
N SER A 439 0.64 -6.10 -46.52
CA SER A 439 0.35 -4.68 -46.25
C SER A 439 1.39 -3.72 -46.83
N GLY A 440 2.57 -4.21 -47.20
CA GLY A 440 3.66 -3.44 -47.79
C GLY A 440 4.50 -2.65 -46.79
N VAL A 441 4.81 -3.20 -45.61
CA VAL A 441 5.74 -2.56 -44.67
C VAL A 441 7.17 -2.49 -45.23
N ILE A 442 7.94 -1.48 -44.83
CA ILE A 442 9.36 -1.31 -45.22
C ILE A 442 10.35 -1.92 -44.22
N GLY A 443 9.87 -2.23 -43.02
CA GLY A 443 10.60 -2.83 -41.90
C GLY A 443 9.64 -3.11 -40.74
N VAL A 444 10.06 -3.94 -39.79
CA VAL A 444 9.25 -4.36 -38.63
C VAL A 444 10.01 -4.14 -37.33
N VAL A 445 9.33 -3.57 -36.33
CA VAL A 445 9.76 -3.49 -34.94
C VAL A 445 9.14 -4.65 -34.17
N GLY A 446 9.91 -5.31 -33.31
CA GLY A 446 9.54 -6.54 -32.63
C GLY A 446 10.09 -7.80 -33.33
N ALA A 447 9.59 -9.00 -33.01
CA ALA A 447 8.58 -9.28 -31.98
C ALA A 447 9.13 -9.04 -30.57
N ALA A 448 8.28 -9.00 -29.55
CA ALA A 448 8.74 -8.98 -28.17
C ALA A 448 9.27 -10.36 -27.76
N CYS A 449 8.40 -11.39 -27.68
CA CYS A 449 8.83 -12.75 -27.38
C CYS A 449 9.86 -13.37 -28.36
N SER A 450 10.83 -14.09 -27.80
CA SER A 450 11.93 -14.73 -28.55
C SER A 450 11.46 -15.73 -29.63
N ASP A 451 10.44 -16.56 -29.35
CA ASP A 451 9.91 -17.53 -30.33
C ASP A 451 9.03 -16.87 -31.40
N ALA A 452 8.24 -15.86 -31.02
CA ALA A 452 7.55 -15.00 -31.97
C ALA A 452 8.55 -14.35 -32.96
N SER A 453 9.71 -13.89 -32.48
CA SER A 453 10.75 -13.30 -33.33
C SER A 453 11.32 -14.29 -34.35
N LYS A 454 11.49 -15.57 -33.99
CA LYS A 454 11.92 -16.63 -34.92
C LYS A 454 10.91 -16.84 -36.04
N GLY A 455 9.64 -17.00 -35.67
CA GLY A 455 8.53 -17.25 -36.60
C GLY A 455 8.35 -16.11 -37.59
N ALA A 456 8.28 -14.87 -37.09
CA ALA A 456 8.16 -13.69 -37.93
C ALA A 456 9.39 -13.45 -38.82
N ASN A 457 10.62 -13.64 -38.33
CA ASN A 457 11.82 -13.48 -39.16
C ASN A 457 11.83 -14.46 -40.35
N SER A 458 11.32 -15.69 -40.19
CA SER A 458 11.25 -16.67 -41.28
C SER A 458 10.43 -16.19 -42.49
N VAL A 459 9.44 -15.33 -42.25
CA VAL A 459 8.56 -14.72 -43.27
C VAL A 459 9.15 -13.41 -43.79
N LEU A 460 9.56 -12.51 -42.88
CA LEU A 460 10.06 -11.17 -43.22
C LEU A 460 11.37 -11.24 -44.00
N SER A 461 12.32 -12.09 -43.58
CA SER A 461 13.61 -12.23 -44.25
C SER A 461 13.48 -12.83 -45.66
N ALA A 462 12.51 -13.73 -45.89
CA ALA A 462 12.18 -14.26 -47.21
C ALA A 462 11.62 -13.17 -48.14
N ALA A 463 10.93 -12.17 -47.60
CA ALA A 463 10.50 -10.96 -48.30
C ALA A 463 11.63 -9.90 -48.45
N ASN A 464 12.79 -10.09 -47.80
CA ASN A 464 13.88 -9.10 -47.66
C ASN A 464 13.49 -7.87 -46.82
N ILE A 465 12.50 -8.01 -45.94
CA ILE A 465 12.10 -6.98 -44.98
C ILE A 465 12.95 -7.18 -43.70
N PRO A 466 13.65 -6.14 -43.21
CA PRO A 466 14.42 -6.22 -41.97
C PRO A 466 13.52 -6.11 -40.74
N MET A 467 14.03 -6.63 -39.64
CA MET A 467 13.32 -6.78 -38.37
C MET A 467 14.22 -6.34 -37.22
N ILE A 468 13.72 -5.49 -36.31
CA ILE A 468 14.43 -5.00 -35.13
C ILE A 468 13.64 -5.30 -33.86
N SER A 469 14.08 -6.29 -33.08
CA SER A 469 13.44 -6.60 -31.80
C SER A 469 13.94 -5.69 -30.66
N PHE A 470 12.99 -5.32 -29.80
CA PHE A 470 13.21 -4.52 -28.59
C PHE A 470 13.15 -5.36 -27.31
N ALA A 471 12.91 -6.67 -27.38
CA ALA A 471 12.82 -7.55 -26.19
C ALA A 471 13.24 -9.03 -26.41
N SER A 472 13.60 -9.47 -27.64
CA SER A 472 13.97 -10.87 -27.89
C SER A 472 15.44 -11.17 -27.58
N THR A 473 15.68 -11.76 -26.41
CA THR A 473 17.01 -11.98 -25.81
C THR A 473 17.68 -13.32 -26.18
N THR A 474 16.96 -14.32 -26.72
CA THR A 474 17.53 -15.68 -26.95
C THR A 474 18.85 -15.71 -27.73
N PRO A 475 19.90 -16.45 -27.29
CA PRO A 475 21.20 -16.47 -27.98
C PRO A 475 21.11 -17.07 -29.37
N SER A 476 20.07 -17.86 -29.64
CA SER A 476 19.84 -18.51 -30.93
C SER A 476 19.53 -17.53 -32.07
N LEU A 477 18.96 -16.34 -31.80
CA LEU A 477 18.70 -15.32 -32.82
C LEU A 477 19.98 -14.70 -33.41
N SER A 478 21.12 -14.87 -32.73
CA SER A 478 22.44 -14.37 -33.14
C SER A 478 23.00 -15.04 -34.41
N ASP A 479 22.42 -16.15 -34.89
CA ASP A 479 22.86 -16.81 -36.14
C ASP A 479 22.23 -16.17 -37.38
N THR A 480 22.96 -15.23 -37.97
CA THR A 480 22.66 -14.62 -39.29
C THR A 480 22.42 -15.60 -40.44
N THR A 481 22.79 -16.87 -40.32
CA THR A 481 22.51 -17.92 -41.33
C THR A 481 21.06 -18.40 -41.24
N SER A 482 20.55 -18.51 -40.01
CA SER A 482 19.20 -18.97 -39.69
C SER A 482 18.20 -17.82 -39.61
N TYR A 483 18.65 -16.65 -39.15
CA TYR A 483 17.85 -15.44 -38.95
C TYR A 483 18.42 -14.22 -39.72
N PRO A 484 18.51 -14.26 -41.06
CA PRO A 484 19.02 -13.15 -41.84
C PRO A 484 18.13 -11.89 -41.71
N HIS A 485 18.76 -10.72 -41.72
CA HIS A 485 18.12 -9.41 -41.56
C HIS A 485 17.37 -9.19 -40.22
N PHE A 486 17.61 -10.04 -39.22
CA PHE A 486 17.30 -9.75 -37.82
C PHE A 486 18.32 -8.77 -37.22
N PHE A 487 17.83 -7.90 -36.36
CA PHE A 487 18.58 -6.97 -35.51
C PHE A 487 17.89 -6.92 -34.14
N ARG A 488 18.61 -6.51 -33.10
CA ARG A 488 18.01 -6.18 -31.80
C ARG A 488 18.77 -5.10 -31.05
N ILE A 489 18.05 -4.39 -30.20
CA ILE A 489 18.55 -3.30 -29.36
C ILE A 489 18.56 -3.62 -27.86
N VAL A 490 18.12 -4.84 -27.51
CA VAL A 490 18.45 -5.50 -26.25
C VAL A 490 19.68 -6.41 -26.42
N PRO A 491 20.47 -6.65 -25.34
CA PRO A 491 21.53 -7.65 -25.35
C PRO A 491 20.95 -9.08 -25.34
N SER A 492 21.82 -10.09 -25.31
CA SER A 492 21.40 -11.49 -25.33
C SER A 492 21.41 -12.15 -23.95
N ASP A 493 20.56 -13.17 -23.73
CA ASP A 493 20.58 -14.03 -22.53
C ASP A 493 21.97 -14.61 -22.23
N ALA A 494 22.84 -14.76 -23.23
CA ALA A 494 24.21 -15.21 -23.04
C ALA A 494 25.03 -14.25 -22.16
N LEU A 495 24.75 -12.93 -22.23
CA LEU A 495 25.34 -11.91 -21.37
C LEU A 495 24.56 -11.77 -20.05
N GLN A 496 23.24 -11.95 -20.09
CA GLN A 496 22.38 -11.97 -18.90
C GLN A 496 22.70 -13.14 -17.97
N GLY A 497 23.09 -14.29 -18.51
CA GLY A 497 23.57 -15.44 -17.75
C GLY A 497 24.84 -15.13 -16.96
N GLU A 498 25.72 -14.27 -17.48
CA GLU A 498 26.88 -13.75 -16.73
C GLU A 498 26.47 -12.78 -15.62
N ALA A 499 25.50 -11.89 -15.89
CA ALA A 499 24.94 -10.98 -14.89
C ALA A 499 24.24 -11.74 -13.75
N LEU A 500 23.33 -12.65 -14.09
CA LEU A 500 22.56 -13.46 -13.15
C LEU A 500 23.46 -14.39 -12.33
N ALA A 501 24.47 -15.03 -12.95
CA ALA A 501 25.46 -15.81 -12.21
C ALA A 501 26.28 -14.97 -11.23
N ALA A 502 26.60 -13.71 -11.57
CA ALA A 502 27.27 -12.79 -10.66
C ALA A 502 26.36 -12.35 -9.50
N VAL A 503 25.06 -12.11 -9.73
CA VAL A 503 24.07 -11.76 -8.70
C VAL A 503 23.86 -12.91 -7.72
N VAL A 504 23.61 -14.13 -8.21
CA VAL A 504 23.46 -15.33 -7.36
C VAL A 504 24.72 -15.57 -6.52
N SER A 505 25.91 -15.48 -7.13
CA SER A 505 27.18 -15.64 -6.42
C SER A 505 27.43 -14.55 -5.37
N ASN A 506 26.98 -13.31 -5.62
CA ASN A 506 27.11 -12.19 -4.68
C ASN A 506 26.20 -12.35 -3.45
N ALA A 507 25.06 -13.04 -3.60
CA ALA A 507 24.19 -13.41 -2.48
C ALA A 507 24.75 -14.58 -1.63
N GLY A 508 25.88 -15.19 -2.02
CA GLY A 508 26.50 -16.31 -1.31
C GLY A 508 25.82 -17.67 -1.56
N VAL A 509 25.10 -17.79 -2.67
CA VAL A 509 24.36 -19.00 -3.08
C VAL A 509 25.26 -19.87 -3.96
N GLU A 510 25.47 -21.13 -3.57
CA GLU A 510 26.40 -22.09 -4.20
C GLU A 510 25.67 -23.27 -4.87
N ASN A 511 24.44 -23.61 -4.47
CA ASN A 511 23.68 -24.81 -4.88
C ASN A 511 22.18 -24.55 -5.21
N PRO A 512 21.81 -23.58 -6.06
CA PRO A 512 20.41 -23.20 -6.27
C PRO A 512 19.61 -24.24 -7.06
N TYR A 513 18.28 -24.16 -6.95
CA TYR A 513 17.34 -24.82 -7.85
C TYR A 513 17.13 -23.99 -9.13
N LEU A 514 17.11 -24.60 -10.31
CA LEU A 514 16.89 -23.91 -11.59
C LEU A 514 15.58 -24.32 -12.26
N ALA A 515 14.56 -23.47 -12.19
CA ALA A 515 13.29 -23.64 -12.91
C ALA A 515 13.27 -22.80 -14.20
N HIS A 516 12.77 -23.35 -15.29
CA HIS A 516 12.70 -22.63 -16.56
C HIS A 516 11.54 -23.05 -17.46
N MET A 517 11.06 -22.14 -18.30
CA MET A 517 10.13 -22.50 -19.38
C MET A 517 10.84 -23.34 -20.46
N ASP A 518 10.13 -24.30 -21.02
CA ASP A 518 10.52 -25.09 -22.21
C ASP A 518 10.27 -24.29 -23.52
N ASN A 519 10.61 -22.99 -23.52
CA ASN A 519 10.59 -22.09 -24.68
C ASN A 519 12.00 -21.51 -24.92
N SER A 520 12.21 -20.80 -26.04
CA SER A 520 13.54 -20.34 -26.46
C SER A 520 14.16 -19.24 -25.59
N TYR A 521 13.36 -18.53 -24.80
CA TYR A 521 13.84 -17.56 -23.80
C TYR A 521 14.20 -18.31 -22.51
N GLY A 522 13.23 -18.98 -21.86
CA GLY A 522 13.45 -19.65 -20.58
C GLY A 522 14.58 -20.68 -20.62
N SER A 523 14.60 -21.54 -21.65
CA SER A 523 15.69 -22.50 -21.85
C SER A 523 17.00 -21.83 -22.27
N GLY A 524 16.95 -20.72 -23.02
CA GLY A 524 18.13 -19.96 -23.46
C GLY A 524 18.85 -19.26 -22.32
N LEU A 525 18.11 -18.60 -21.43
CA LEU A 525 18.60 -17.98 -20.21
C LEU A 525 19.07 -19.02 -19.19
N ALA A 526 18.33 -20.13 -19.02
CA ALA A 526 18.74 -21.21 -18.12
C ALA A 526 20.04 -21.88 -18.57
N GLU A 527 20.23 -22.13 -19.88
CA GLU A 527 21.52 -22.58 -20.41
C GLU A 527 22.61 -21.52 -20.26
N GLY A 528 22.32 -20.24 -20.50
CA GLY A 528 23.26 -19.13 -20.30
C GLY A 528 23.80 -19.07 -18.88
N PHE A 529 22.90 -19.04 -17.89
CA PHE A 529 23.22 -19.07 -16.46
C PHE A 529 24.00 -20.34 -16.07
N GLU A 530 23.51 -21.53 -16.43
CA GLU A 530 24.14 -22.81 -16.06
C GLU A 530 25.59 -22.92 -16.56
N ASN A 531 25.86 -22.50 -17.81
CA ASN A 531 27.20 -22.53 -18.38
C ASN A 531 28.21 -21.61 -17.67
N VAL A 532 27.75 -20.49 -17.08
CA VAL A 532 28.61 -19.55 -16.35
C VAL A 532 28.73 -19.95 -14.88
N PHE A 533 27.61 -20.25 -14.22
CA PHE A 533 27.58 -20.58 -12.80
C PHE A 533 28.37 -21.86 -12.48
N LEU A 534 28.22 -22.91 -13.30
CA LEU A 534 28.99 -24.16 -13.17
C LEU A 534 30.41 -24.09 -13.76
N ALA A 535 30.88 -22.92 -14.19
CA ALA A 535 32.29 -22.69 -14.51
C ALA A 535 33.14 -22.55 -13.23
N ASN A 536 32.54 -22.21 -12.09
CA ASN A 536 33.17 -22.38 -10.79
C ASN A 536 33.09 -23.84 -10.34
N SER A 537 34.20 -24.43 -9.88
CA SER A 537 34.25 -25.84 -9.47
C SER A 537 33.57 -26.13 -8.14
N ASP A 538 33.25 -25.08 -7.39
CA ASP A 538 32.73 -25.17 -6.03
C ASP A 538 31.19 -24.99 -6.01
N ASN A 539 30.59 -24.61 -7.15
CA ASN A 539 29.14 -24.45 -7.34
C ASN A 539 28.47 -25.72 -7.90
N SER A 540 27.18 -25.91 -7.62
CA SER A 540 26.33 -26.95 -8.21
C SER A 540 24.90 -26.46 -8.43
N LEU A 541 23.99 -27.31 -8.91
CA LEU A 541 22.55 -27.08 -8.86
C LEU A 541 21.92 -28.22 -8.05
N CYS A 542 21.07 -27.90 -7.07
CA CYS A 542 20.38 -28.94 -6.28
C CYS A 542 19.34 -29.70 -7.13
N GLY A 543 18.76 -29.01 -8.13
CA GLY A 543 17.79 -29.54 -9.09
C GLY A 543 17.63 -28.60 -10.29
N LYS A 544 17.12 -29.15 -11.40
CA LYS A 544 16.76 -28.39 -12.61
C LYS A 544 15.52 -28.98 -13.25
N GLN A 545 14.49 -28.16 -13.47
CA GLN A 545 13.25 -28.58 -14.12
C GLN A 545 12.79 -27.58 -15.18
N GLY A 546 12.56 -28.10 -16.40
CA GLY A 546 11.81 -27.43 -17.45
C GLY A 546 10.30 -27.66 -17.30
N TYR A 547 9.49 -26.69 -17.71
CA TYR A 547 8.03 -26.82 -17.77
C TYR A 547 7.44 -26.17 -19.04
N ASN A 548 6.37 -26.75 -19.59
CA ASN A 548 5.70 -26.21 -20.78
C ASN A 548 4.73 -25.10 -20.40
N VAL A 549 5.06 -23.86 -20.80
CA VAL A 549 4.25 -22.64 -20.57
C VAL A 549 2.79 -22.79 -21.04
N ASP A 550 2.55 -23.42 -22.20
CA ASP A 550 1.18 -23.58 -22.75
C ASP A 550 0.26 -24.49 -21.92
N SER A 551 0.78 -25.16 -20.88
CA SER A 551 0.03 -26.07 -20.00
C SER A 551 0.45 -26.00 -18.53
N PHE A 552 1.14 -24.94 -18.12
CA PHE A 552 1.51 -24.72 -16.73
C PHE A 552 0.32 -24.15 -15.95
N THR A 553 -0.18 -24.93 -14.97
CA THR A 553 -1.32 -24.53 -14.12
C THR A 553 -1.10 -24.87 -12.64
N ASP A 554 0.10 -25.34 -12.27
CA ASP A 554 0.43 -25.85 -10.94
C ASP A 554 1.96 -25.97 -10.76
N ALA A 555 2.51 -25.28 -9.76
CA ALA A 555 3.93 -25.36 -9.42
C ALA A 555 4.30 -26.58 -8.56
N SER A 556 3.34 -27.37 -8.06
CA SER A 556 3.59 -28.44 -7.07
C SER A 556 4.64 -29.47 -7.50
N SER A 557 4.82 -29.70 -8.81
CA SER A 557 5.89 -30.58 -9.31
C SER A 557 7.31 -30.01 -9.04
N ILE A 558 7.51 -28.73 -9.33
CA ILE A 558 8.77 -27.99 -9.09
C ILE A 558 9.07 -27.93 -7.59
N ILE A 559 8.06 -27.56 -6.79
CA ILE A 559 8.23 -27.47 -5.33
C ILE A 559 8.52 -28.85 -4.73
N GLN A 560 7.88 -29.92 -5.22
CA GLN A 560 8.14 -31.27 -4.73
C GLN A 560 9.55 -31.76 -5.10
N ASP A 561 10.10 -31.43 -6.27
CA ASP A 561 11.48 -31.82 -6.62
C ASP A 561 12.52 -31.04 -5.79
N MET A 562 12.32 -29.73 -5.61
CA MET A 562 13.14 -28.90 -4.72
C MET A 562 13.13 -29.41 -3.27
N VAL A 563 11.97 -29.81 -2.74
CA VAL A 563 11.83 -30.46 -1.42
C VAL A 563 12.46 -31.85 -1.38
N ASN A 564 12.53 -32.58 -2.50
CA ASN A 564 13.20 -33.88 -2.58
C ASN A 564 14.73 -33.77 -2.63
N ALA A 565 15.27 -32.68 -3.20
CA ALA A 565 16.69 -32.36 -3.12
C ALA A 565 17.07 -32.02 -1.67
N GLY A 566 16.37 -31.06 -1.06
CA GLY A 566 16.46 -30.75 0.37
C GLY A 566 17.77 -30.09 0.83
N ASP A 567 18.66 -29.73 -0.10
CA ASP A 567 19.92 -29.00 0.14
C ASP A 567 20.09 -27.76 -0.76
N CYS A 568 19.01 -27.28 -1.36
CA CYS A 568 18.96 -26.03 -2.12
C CYS A 568 19.14 -24.82 -1.20
N ASP A 569 20.03 -23.91 -1.56
CA ASP A 569 20.34 -22.66 -0.84
C ASP A 569 19.83 -21.40 -1.56
N GLY A 570 19.20 -21.55 -2.73
CA GLY A 570 18.57 -20.49 -3.51
C GLY A 570 17.68 -21.05 -4.62
N ALA A 571 16.97 -20.18 -5.34
CA ALA A 571 16.16 -20.53 -6.50
C ALA A 571 16.39 -19.54 -7.66
N VAL A 572 16.47 -20.04 -8.89
CA VAL A 572 16.69 -19.25 -10.11
C VAL A 572 15.59 -19.56 -11.11
N LEU A 573 14.86 -18.53 -11.54
CA LEU A 573 13.66 -18.63 -12.37
C LEU A 573 13.88 -17.98 -13.75
N ALA A 574 13.93 -18.79 -14.81
CA ALA A 574 13.86 -18.32 -16.19
C ALA A 574 12.41 -18.40 -16.68
N SER A 575 11.60 -17.48 -16.16
CA SER A 575 10.13 -17.46 -16.19
C SER A 575 9.58 -16.14 -16.78
N TYR A 576 8.28 -16.13 -17.11
CA TYR A 576 7.46 -14.91 -17.18
C TYR A 576 6.70 -14.69 -15.85
N SER A 577 6.11 -13.50 -15.69
CA SER A 577 5.51 -12.97 -14.45
C SER A 577 4.52 -13.93 -13.78
N ALA A 578 3.47 -14.38 -14.49
CA ALA A 578 2.43 -15.25 -13.93
C ALA A 578 2.98 -16.60 -13.45
N ASP A 579 3.69 -17.34 -14.32
CA ASP A 579 4.28 -18.64 -13.96
C ASP A 579 5.26 -18.52 -12.78
N GLY A 580 6.04 -17.45 -12.74
CA GLY A 580 7.08 -17.24 -11.73
C GLY A 580 6.48 -16.84 -10.38
N ALA A 581 5.43 -16.01 -10.40
CA ALA A 581 4.63 -15.71 -9.21
C ALA A 581 3.99 -16.98 -8.65
N MET A 582 3.37 -17.82 -9.48
CA MET A 582 2.81 -19.12 -9.06
C MET A 582 3.87 -20.05 -8.43
N ILE A 583 5.11 -20.03 -8.92
CA ILE A 583 6.22 -20.77 -8.30
C ILE A 583 6.57 -20.17 -6.94
N ILE A 584 6.76 -18.85 -6.84
CA ILE A 584 7.16 -18.15 -5.61
C ILE A 584 6.08 -18.27 -4.52
N GLU A 585 4.81 -18.12 -4.85
CA GLU A 585 3.69 -18.31 -3.92
C GLU A 585 3.62 -19.76 -3.41
N ALA A 586 3.88 -20.74 -4.28
CA ALA A 586 3.95 -22.14 -3.87
C ALA A 586 5.19 -22.47 -3.02
N MET A 587 6.31 -21.75 -3.19
CA MET A 587 7.47 -21.79 -2.30
C MET A 587 7.09 -21.25 -0.91
N ALA A 588 6.50 -20.05 -0.86
CA ALA A 588 6.07 -19.40 0.38
C ALA A 588 5.03 -20.25 1.15
N TYR A 589 4.06 -20.82 0.45
CA TYR A 589 3.03 -21.70 1.03
C TYR A 589 3.60 -22.97 1.66
N GLN A 590 4.69 -23.52 1.13
CA GLN A 590 5.42 -24.66 1.73
C GLN A 590 6.49 -24.24 2.76
N GLY A 591 6.59 -22.94 3.08
CA GLY A 591 7.56 -22.40 4.04
C GLY A 591 9.00 -22.39 3.54
N ILE A 592 9.22 -22.40 2.22
CA ILE A 592 10.54 -22.42 1.60
C ILE A 592 11.03 -20.97 1.43
N SER A 593 11.80 -20.51 2.42
CA SER A 593 12.45 -19.20 2.39
C SER A 593 13.92 -19.36 1.98
N VAL A 594 14.20 -19.17 0.69
CA VAL A 594 15.55 -19.13 0.11
C VAL A 594 15.68 -17.92 -0.83
N PRO A 595 16.87 -17.30 -0.97
CA PRO A 595 17.10 -16.22 -1.93
C PRO A 595 16.66 -16.63 -3.35
N THR A 596 15.80 -15.83 -3.96
CA THR A 596 15.19 -16.15 -5.26
C THR A 596 15.56 -15.10 -6.30
N PHE A 597 15.97 -15.57 -7.47
CA PHE A 597 16.53 -14.75 -8.54
C PHE A 597 15.83 -15.01 -9.87
N ALA A 598 15.72 -14.01 -10.74
CA ALA A 598 15.08 -14.19 -12.04
C ALA A 598 15.68 -13.34 -13.18
N GLY A 599 15.30 -13.71 -14.40
CA GLY A 599 15.51 -12.91 -15.60
C GLY A 599 14.58 -11.70 -15.70
N ASP A 600 14.58 -11.09 -16.89
CA ASP A 600 13.81 -9.91 -17.26
C ASP A 600 12.31 -10.19 -17.41
N GLY A 601 11.92 -11.44 -17.69
CA GLY A 601 10.51 -11.85 -17.70
C GLY A 601 9.79 -11.74 -16.34
N MET A 602 10.53 -11.50 -15.25
CA MET A 602 10.01 -11.20 -13.91
C MET A 602 10.27 -9.75 -13.46
N ALA A 603 10.83 -8.90 -14.33
CA ALA A 603 11.28 -7.56 -13.97
C ALA A 603 10.20 -6.47 -14.17
N GLY A 604 10.35 -5.37 -13.44
CA GLY A 604 9.41 -4.23 -13.43
C GLY A 604 8.20 -4.42 -12.52
N THR A 605 7.56 -3.33 -12.08
CA THR A 605 6.38 -3.41 -11.21
C THR A 605 5.20 -4.08 -11.88
N ALA A 606 5.10 -4.03 -13.21
CA ALA A 606 4.13 -4.78 -14.01
C ALA A 606 4.22 -6.32 -13.86
N ALA A 607 5.28 -6.87 -13.24
CA ALA A 607 5.35 -8.29 -12.89
C ALA A 607 4.52 -8.64 -11.63
N LEU A 608 4.20 -7.66 -10.77
CA LEU A 608 3.36 -7.88 -9.57
C LEU A 608 1.93 -8.33 -9.92
N ALA A 609 1.44 -7.98 -11.11
CA ALA A 609 0.15 -8.44 -11.63
C ALA A 609 0.07 -9.97 -11.88
N GLY A 610 1.19 -10.70 -11.79
CA GLY A 610 1.19 -12.16 -11.78
C GLY A 610 0.89 -12.79 -10.41
N PHE A 611 0.96 -12.03 -9.32
CA PHE A 611 0.81 -12.52 -7.94
C PHE A 611 -0.64 -12.36 -7.44
N ASN A 612 -1.17 -13.40 -6.81
CA ASN A 612 -2.37 -13.37 -5.98
C ASN A 612 -2.09 -12.72 -4.61
N THR A 613 -0.82 -12.68 -4.19
CA THR A 613 -0.35 -12.03 -2.97
C THR A 613 1.00 -11.36 -3.26
N PRO A 614 1.01 -10.09 -3.73
CA PRO A 614 2.23 -9.37 -4.14
C PRO A 614 3.37 -9.38 -3.11
N ALA A 615 3.03 -9.40 -1.82
CA ALA A 615 3.99 -9.51 -0.72
C ALA A 615 4.89 -10.77 -0.78
N ALA A 616 4.48 -11.83 -1.48
CA ALA A 616 5.29 -13.01 -1.73
C ALA A 616 6.50 -12.74 -2.65
N SER A 617 6.50 -11.63 -3.40
CA SER A 617 7.64 -11.18 -4.21
C SER A 617 8.83 -10.67 -3.37
N ASN A 618 8.65 -10.42 -2.07
CA ASN A 618 9.65 -9.79 -1.21
C ASN A 618 11.01 -10.53 -1.23
N GLY A 619 12.07 -9.82 -1.63
CA GLY A 619 13.41 -10.39 -1.75
C GLY A 619 13.69 -11.12 -3.07
N LEU A 620 12.76 -11.14 -4.02
CA LEU A 620 13.04 -11.52 -5.41
C LEU A 620 14.00 -10.50 -6.03
N VAL A 621 15.14 -10.96 -6.54
CA VAL A 621 16.11 -10.12 -7.25
C VAL A 621 16.14 -10.47 -8.75
N THR A 622 15.95 -9.47 -9.59
CA THR A 622 15.83 -9.61 -11.04
C THR A 622 17.04 -9.04 -11.77
N THR A 623 17.20 -9.44 -13.04
CA THR A 623 18.20 -8.89 -13.97
C THR A 623 17.52 -8.44 -15.25
N SER A 624 17.55 -7.14 -15.55
CA SER A 624 16.89 -6.53 -16.73
C SER A 624 17.91 -5.77 -17.59
N PRO A 625 17.83 -5.85 -18.93
CA PRO A 625 18.69 -5.07 -19.82
C PRO A 625 18.73 -3.58 -19.48
N ARG A 626 19.95 -3.03 -19.43
CA ARG A 626 20.20 -1.67 -18.94
C ARG A 626 20.08 -0.63 -20.04
N ALA A 627 19.23 0.37 -19.81
CA ALA A 627 19.23 1.59 -20.59
C ALA A 627 20.59 2.32 -20.46
N GLY A 628 21.16 2.75 -21.59
CA GLY A 628 22.41 3.47 -21.64
C GLY A 628 22.28 4.95 -21.30
N SER A 629 23.27 5.75 -21.70
CA SER A 629 23.13 7.21 -21.67
C SER A 629 22.06 7.66 -22.68
N SER A 630 20.86 7.93 -22.19
CA SER A 630 19.69 8.29 -22.97
C SER A 630 19.80 9.65 -23.66
N THR A 631 18.98 9.86 -24.69
CA THR A 631 18.88 11.11 -25.45
C THR A 631 17.44 11.36 -25.91
N GLY A 632 17.09 12.63 -26.11
CA GLY A 632 15.69 13.06 -26.30
C GLY A 632 15.00 13.36 -24.97
N ASP A 633 13.68 13.50 -25.00
CA ASP A 633 12.79 13.78 -23.87
C ASP A 633 11.71 12.69 -23.68
N PHE A 634 11.79 11.59 -24.44
CA PHE A 634 10.90 10.43 -24.26
C PHE A 634 11.09 9.73 -22.90
N PRO A 635 12.32 9.51 -22.37
CA PRO A 635 12.49 8.94 -21.04
C PRO A 635 11.83 9.80 -19.94
N ASP A 636 11.94 11.13 -20.03
CA ASP A 636 11.31 12.07 -19.09
C ASP A 636 9.77 12.01 -19.20
N ARG A 637 9.22 11.88 -20.42
CA ARG A 637 7.77 11.66 -20.64
C ARG A 637 7.31 10.31 -20.09
N CYS A 638 8.07 9.24 -20.32
CA CYS A 638 7.73 7.89 -19.87
C CYS A 638 7.79 7.76 -18.34
N ALA A 639 8.78 8.39 -17.69
CA ALA A 639 8.89 8.43 -16.23
C ALA A 639 7.79 9.27 -15.56
N ALA A 640 7.14 10.19 -16.29
CA ALA A 640 6.02 10.99 -15.82
C ALA A 640 4.63 10.37 -16.10
N ASP A 641 4.57 9.26 -16.84
CA ASP A 641 3.34 8.53 -17.17
C ASP A 641 3.27 7.23 -16.36
N THR A 642 2.13 6.97 -15.70
CA THR A 642 1.98 5.83 -14.79
C THR A 642 1.94 4.47 -15.49
N VAL A 643 1.56 4.43 -16.77
CA VAL A 643 1.54 3.19 -17.58
C VAL A 643 2.92 2.94 -18.20
N CYS A 644 3.57 3.98 -18.70
CA CYS A 644 4.89 3.86 -19.29
C CYS A 644 5.96 3.56 -18.21
N SER A 645 5.92 4.19 -17.04
CA SER A 645 6.94 4.02 -15.99
C SER A 645 6.97 2.62 -15.33
N GLY A 646 5.86 1.88 -15.30
CA GLY A 646 5.76 0.59 -14.60
C GLY A 646 6.19 -0.66 -15.38
N GLY A 647 6.38 -0.55 -16.71
CA GLY A 647 6.74 -1.67 -17.59
C GLY A 647 8.25 -1.93 -17.73
N ILE A 648 8.61 -2.64 -18.80
CA ILE A 648 9.98 -2.86 -19.28
C ILE A 648 10.03 -2.62 -20.80
N TYR A 649 11.21 -2.44 -21.39
CA TYR A 649 11.48 -2.31 -22.84
C TYR A 649 10.78 -1.17 -23.61
N GLN A 650 10.26 -0.15 -22.92
CA GLN A 650 9.55 1.00 -23.50
C GLN A 650 10.49 1.89 -24.33
N ASN A 651 11.66 2.21 -23.78
CA ASN A 651 12.65 3.07 -24.42
C ASN A 651 13.23 2.40 -25.68
N GLU A 652 13.37 1.09 -25.64
CA GLU A 652 13.77 0.21 -26.73
C GLU A 652 12.65 0.13 -27.79
N ALA A 653 11.39 -0.04 -27.40
CA ALA A 653 10.26 -0.04 -28.34
C ALA A 653 10.14 1.29 -29.11
N TYR A 654 10.31 2.42 -28.41
CA TYR A 654 10.39 3.75 -29.01
C TYR A 654 11.56 3.86 -29.99
N ASP A 655 12.77 3.46 -29.58
CA ASP A 655 13.96 3.52 -30.44
C ASP A 655 13.89 2.59 -31.65
N GLY A 656 13.23 1.42 -31.54
CA GLY A 656 13.03 0.51 -32.67
C GLY A 656 12.26 1.17 -33.83
N VAL A 657 11.18 1.89 -33.51
CA VAL A 657 10.39 2.68 -34.48
C VAL A 657 11.25 3.81 -35.07
N MET A 658 11.95 4.55 -34.21
CA MET A 658 12.77 5.70 -34.61
C MET A 658 13.98 5.29 -35.47
N MET A 659 14.60 4.14 -35.22
CA MET A 659 15.71 3.60 -36.02
C MET A 659 15.25 3.15 -37.42
N ILE A 660 14.06 2.56 -37.57
CA ILE A 660 13.48 2.28 -38.90
C ILE A 660 13.12 3.57 -39.61
N GLY A 661 12.55 4.56 -38.91
CA GLY A 661 12.26 5.89 -39.44
C GLY A 661 13.52 6.59 -39.97
N ALA A 662 14.59 6.59 -39.18
CA ALA A 662 15.90 7.11 -39.58
C ALA A 662 16.46 6.38 -40.80
N ALA A 663 16.39 5.04 -40.83
CA ALA A 663 16.82 4.24 -41.98
C ALA A 663 16.00 4.55 -43.24
N ALA A 664 14.70 4.81 -43.12
CA ALA A 664 13.82 5.16 -44.23
C ALA A 664 14.06 6.56 -44.81
N GLY A 665 14.65 7.47 -44.02
CA GLY A 665 15.16 8.75 -44.51
C GLY A 665 16.26 8.61 -45.58
N HIS A 666 16.92 7.45 -45.65
CA HIS A 666 17.86 7.12 -46.72
C HIS A 666 17.14 6.49 -47.92
N GLU A 667 17.45 7.00 -49.13
CA GLU A 667 16.88 6.57 -50.42
C GLU A 667 15.33 6.52 -50.50
N ASN A 668 14.63 7.22 -49.59
CA ASN A 668 13.17 7.26 -49.46
C ASN A 668 12.53 5.86 -49.32
N GLY A 669 12.85 5.16 -48.24
CA GLY A 669 12.28 3.86 -47.90
C GLY A 669 12.95 2.66 -48.60
N ALA A 670 13.89 2.88 -49.52
CA ALA A 670 14.59 1.79 -50.20
C ALA A 670 15.72 1.19 -49.34
N ASN A 671 16.04 -0.09 -49.57
CA ASN A 671 17.20 -0.78 -49.02
C ASN A 671 17.32 -0.74 -47.46
N ILE A 672 16.20 -0.72 -46.72
CA ILE A 672 16.17 -0.54 -45.26
C ILE A 672 17.15 -1.45 -44.52
N ALA A 673 17.29 -2.72 -44.90
CA ALA A 673 18.23 -3.64 -44.23
C ALA A 673 19.70 -3.17 -44.29
N THR A 674 20.07 -2.38 -45.31
CA THR A 674 21.41 -1.75 -45.42
C THR A 674 21.46 -0.41 -44.69
N HIS A 675 20.36 0.35 -44.66
CA HIS A 675 20.29 1.64 -43.98
C HIS A 675 20.15 1.50 -42.46
N LEU A 676 19.45 0.49 -41.95
CA LEU A 676 19.37 0.16 -40.53
C LEU A 676 20.75 -0.29 -39.99
N ALA A 677 21.45 -1.14 -40.74
CA ALA A 677 22.85 -1.49 -40.46
C ALA A 677 23.82 -0.30 -40.56
N MET A 678 23.45 0.78 -41.28
CA MET A 678 24.21 2.03 -41.33
C MET A 678 23.89 2.96 -40.16
N VAL A 679 22.62 3.02 -39.73
CA VAL A 679 22.16 3.78 -38.56
C VAL A 679 22.78 3.24 -37.27
N GLY A 680 22.82 1.92 -37.10
CA GLY A 680 23.54 1.27 -35.99
C GLY A 680 25.05 1.09 -36.20
N ALA A 681 25.66 1.67 -37.25
CA ALA A 681 27.11 1.60 -37.43
C ALA A 681 27.83 2.66 -36.57
N ALA A 682 28.98 2.31 -35.99
CA ALA A 682 29.77 3.19 -35.11
C ALA A 682 29.93 4.63 -35.68
N PRO A 683 29.51 5.68 -34.95
CA PRO A 683 29.29 5.74 -33.49
C PRO A 683 28.00 5.12 -32.96
N GLY A 684 27.08 4.68 -33.82
CA GLY A 684 25.78 4.14 -33.44
C GLY A 684 24.66 5.17 -33.46
N TYR A 685 23.44 4.70 -33.24
CA TYR A 685 22.25 5.53 -33.06
C TYR A 685 22.10 5.89 -31.59
N ALA A 686 22.03 7.18 -31.26
CA ALA A 686 21.69 7.64 -29.92
C ALA A 686 20.17 7.83 -29.82
N GLY A 687 19.58 7.18 -28.82
CA GLY A 687 18.13 7.10 -28.60
C GLY A 687 17.74 7.23 -27.14
N ALA A 688 16.48 6.89 -26.83
CA ALA A 688 15.93 6.87 -25.47
C ALA A 688 16.58 5.80 -24.58
N SER A 689 16.84 4.61 -25.13
CA SER A 689 17.42 3.45 -24.44
C SER A 689 18.96 3.41 -24.45
N GLY A 690 19.62 4.42 -25.00
CA GLY A 690 21.08 4.55 -24.97
C GLY A 690 21.73 4.81 -26.32
N THR A 691 22.87 4.17 -26.60
CA THR A 691 23.57 4.29 -27.90
C THR A 691 23.78 2.92 -28.54
N HIS A 692 23.01 2.66 -29.60
CA HIS A 692 22.94 1.37 -30.27
C HIS A 692 23.99 1.25 -31.37
N VAL A 693 24.96 0.36 -31.13
CA VAL A 693 25.97 -0.05 -32.10
C VAL A 693 25.76 -1.53 -32.41
N PHE A 694 25.36 -1.84 -33.65
CA PHE A 694 25.19 -3.22 -34.09
C PHE A 694 26.54 -3.91 -34.29
N LEU A 695 26.65 -5.09 -33.70
CA LEU A 695 27.68 -6.09 -33.97
C LEU A 695 27.46 -6.70 -35.36
N SER A 696 28.45 -7.42 -35.88
CA SER A 696 28.42 -7.97 -37.24
C SER A 696 27.33 -9.02 -37.51
N ASN A 697 26.59 -9.41 -36.47
CA ASN A 697 25.47 -10.36 -36.51
C ASN A 697 24.09 -9.73 -36.24
N GLY A 698 24.00 -8.42 -35.98
CA GLY A 698 22.73 -7.72 -35.71
C GLY A 698 22.41 -7.48 -34.23
N ASP A 699 23.17 -8.09 -33.32
CA ASP A 699 23.07 -7.84 -31.87
C ASP A 699 23.62 -6.46 -31.48
N VAL A 700 23.26 -5.95 -30.31
CA VAL A 700 24.01 -4.91 -29.58
C VAL A 700 24.83 -5.52 -28.45
N ALA A 701 25.89 -4.83 -28.02
CA ALA A 701 26.64 -5.19 -26.81
C ALA A 701 25.90 -4.80 -25.50
N GLY A 702 24.93 -3.88 -25.59
CA GLY A 702 24.19 -3.35 -24.44
C GLY A 702 24.96 -2.35 -23.59
N SER A 703 24.33 -1.90 -22.50
CA SER A 703 24.93 -1.02 -21.47
C SER A 703 25.16 -1.73 -20.13
N GLY A 704 25.07 -3.07 -20.14
CA GLY A 704 25.00 -3.92 -18.96
C GLY A 704 23.58 -4.38 -18.65
N TYR A 705 23.35 -4.73 -17.38
CA TYR A 705 22.06 -5.08 -16.80
C TYR A 705 21.85 -4.24 -15.54
N ASP A 706 20.64 -3.72 -15.34
CA ASP A 706 20.21 -3.23 -14.03
C ASP A 706 19.77 -4.45 -13.20
N VAL A 707 20.04 -4.39 -11.89
CA VAL A 707 19.80 -5.48 -10.95
C VAL A 707 18.92 -4.95 -9.84
N CYS A 708 17.68 -5.46 -9.77
CA CYS A 708 16.60 -4.81 -9.06
C CYS A 708 15.89 -5.77 -8.11
N GLY A 709 15.65 -5.32 -6.88
CA GLY A 709 14.93 -6.06 -5.85
C GLY A 709 13.45 -5.67 -5.77
N PHE A 710 12.59 -6.65 -5.51
CA PHE A 710 11.26 -6.42 -4.97
C PHE A 710 11.31 -6.36 -3.44
N HIS A 711 10.66 -5.37 -2.86
CA HIS A 711 10.62 -5.13 -1.42
C HIS A 711 9.18 -4.92 -0.97
N HIS A 712 8.64 -5.86 -0.21
CA HIS A 712 7.39 -5.66 0.53
C HIS A 712 7.72 -4.96 1.85
N ILE A 713 7.12 -3.79 2.07
CA ILE A 713 7.12 -3.13 3.38
C ILE A 713 5.68 -3.19 3.92
N PRO A 714 5.39 -3.99 4.97
CA PRO A 714 4.04 -4.10 5.51
C PRO A 714 3.44 -2.75 5.89
N THR A 715 2.13 -2.60 5.74
CA THR A 715 1.39 -1.33 5.84
C THR A 715 1.72 -0.26 4.78
N TYR A 716 2.86 -0.30 4.08
CA TYR A 716 3.25 0.73 3.09
C TYR A 716 3.24 0.26 1.61
N GLY A 717 3.38 -1.04 1.35
CA GLY A 717 3.20 -1.65 0.02
C GLY A 717 4.46 -2.22 -0.63
N GLU A 718 4.39 -2.40 -1.96
CA GLU A 718 5.45 -3.03 -2.78
C GLU A 718 6.34 -2.00 -3.48
N TYR A 719 7.65 -2.21 -3.46
CA TYR A 719 8.64 -1.34 -4.11
C TYR A 719 9.61 -2.16 -4.96
N TYR A 720 9.97 -1.62 -6.13
CA TYR A 720 10.90 -2.24 -7.07
C TYR A 720 12.09 -1.30 -7.32
N ASN A 721 13.28 -1.70 -6.86
CA ASN A 721 14.43 -0.79 -6.73
C ASN A 721 15.69 -1.38 -7.38
N CYS A 722 16.24 -0.68 -8.37
CA CYS A 722 17.43 -1.09 -9.11
C CYS A 722 18.74 -0.66 -8.44
N GLU A 723 18.99 -1.17 -7.24
CA GLU A 723 20.11 -0.77 -6.37
C GLU A 723 21.51 -1.14 -6.90
N HIS A 724 21.60 -2.08 -7.84
CA HIS A 724 22.85 -2.59 -8.38
C HIS A 724 22.84 -2.57 -9.92
N VAL A 725 24.04 -2.55 -10.51
CA VAL A 725 24.23 -2.66 -11.97
C VAL A 725 25.35 -3.66 -12.26
N TRP A 726 25.19 -4.44 -13.32
CA TRP A 726 26.22 -5.33 -13.83
C TRP A 726 26.72 -4.86 -15.21
N THR A 727 28.02 -4.91 -15.45
CA THR A 727 28.61 -4.71 -16.79
C THR A 727 29.76 -5.67 -17.07
N GLU A 728 30.04 -5.96 -18.35
CA GLU A 728 31.21 -6.75 -18.78
C GLU A 728 32.55 -6.13 -18.30
N ALA A 729 32.59 -4.82 -18.08
CA ALA A 729 33.80 -4.08 -17.73
C ALA A 729 34.11 -4.07 -16.22
N ASP A 730 33.09 -3.86 -15.38
CA ASP A 730 33.23 -3.64 -13.94
C ASP A 730 32.66 -4.79 -13.08
N GLY A 731 31.92 -5.73 -13.68
CA GLY A 731 31.17 -6.77 -12.98
C GLY A 731 29.91 -6.22 -12.31
N LEU A 732 29.44 -6.89 -11.24
CA LEU A 732 28.36 -6.40 -10.39
C LEU A 732 28.88 -5.32 -9.42
N VAL A 733 28.26 -4.15 -9.44
CA VAL A 733 28.58 -3.02 -8.55
C VAL A 733 27.27 -2.35 -8.07
N ALA A 734 27.34 -1.57 -6.99
CA ALA A 734 26.22 -0.72 -6.59
C ALA A 734 25.90 0.33 -7.69
N ALA A 735 24.62 0.63 -7.89
CA ALA A 735 24.17 1.61 -8.87
C ALA A 735 24.73 3.01 -8.55
N PRO A 736 25.02 3.84 -9.58
CA PRO A 736 25.42 5.23 -9.36
C PRO A 736 24.28 6.05 -8.73
N ASP A 737 24.33 6.23 -7.41
CA ASP A 737 23.28 6.93 -6.65
C ASP A 737 23.27 8.44 -6.96
N THR A 738 22.36 8.86 -7.83
CA THR A 738 22.16 10.26 -8.24
C THR A 738 21.03 10.98 -7.49
N ARG A 739 20.46 10.34 -6.47
CA ARG A 739 19.25 10.83 -5.79
C ARG A 739 19.50 12.06 -4.93
N ASN A 740 18.45 12.82 -4.68
CA ASN A 740 18.50 14.02 -3.85
C ASN A 740 18.62 13.64 -2.36
N VAL A 741 19.76 13.99 -1.74
CA VAL A 741 20.02 13.67 -0.34
C VAL A 741 19.28 14.63 0.60
N VAL A 742 18.30 14.10 1.33
CA VAL A 742 17.66 14.71 2.49
C VAL A 742 18.36 14.21 3.75
N LYS A 743 18.78 15.12 4.62
CA LYS A 743 19.52 14.77 5.84
C LYS A 743 18.61 14.80 7.06
N ILE A 744 18.62 13.73 7.83
CA ILE A 744 17.99 13.65 9.15
C ILE A 744 19.10 13.77 10.20
N GLY A 745 18.96 14.70 11.14
CA GLY A 745 19.84 14.72 12.30
C GLY A 745 19.44 13.62 13.29
N PHE A 746 20.38 12.96 13.93
CA PHE A 746 20.08 12.03 15.04
C PHE A 746 20.95 12.39 16.24
N LEU A 747 20.29 12.76 17.34
CA LEU A 747 20.90 13.10 18.62
C LEU A 747 20.76 11.94 19.59
N GLY A 748 21.87 11.52 20.18
CA GLY A 748 21.86 10.53 21.27
C GLY A 748 23.11 10.61 22.12
N ASP A 749 23.08 9.89 23.23
CA ASP A 749 23.85 10.23 24.42
C ASP A 749 25.14 9.40 24.59
N ALA A 750 25.89 9.25 23.48
CA ALA A 750 27.04 8.35 23.31
C ALA A 750 28.18 8.48 24.33
N THR A 751 28.35 9.65 24.97
CA THR A 751 29.33 9.84 26.07
C THR A 751 28.70 10.09 27.45
N SER A 752 27.44 9.72 27.63
CA SER A 752 26.73 9.79 28.92
C SER A 752 27.10 8.63 29.86
N ASP A 753 27.56 8.96 31.06
CA ASP A 753 27.74 7.98 32.16
C ASP A 753 26.40 7.35 32.64
N ALA A 754 25.24 7.86 32.19
CA ALA A 754 23.91 7.42 32.65
C ALA A 754 23.17 6.49 31.67
N ILE A 755 23.36 6.68 30.35
CA ILE A 755 22.63 5.95 29.28
C ILE A 755 23.48 5.69 28.01
N GLY A 756 24.79 5.93 28.06
CA GLY A 756 25.66 5.81 26.88
C GLY A 756 25.79 4.38 26.34
N ASP A 757 25.54 3.36 27.17
CA ASP A 757 25.62 1.95 26.75
C ASP A 757 24.54 1.59 25.70
N TYR A 758 23.36 2.23 25.73
CA TYR A 758 22.28 2.00 24.75
C TYR A 758 22.53 2.65 23.38
N TRP A 759 23.67 3.34 23.18
CA TRP A 759 23.94 4.10 21.95
C TRP A 759 24.04 3.23 20.69
N ASP A 760 24.59 2.02 20.79
CA ASP A 760 24.68 1.09 19.65
C ASP A 760 23.32 0.46 19.31
N GLU A 761 22.42 0.32 20.29
CA GLU A 761 21.02 -0.10 20.10
C GLU A 761 20.23 0.97 19.32
N PHE A 762 20.30 2.24 19.75
CA PHE A 762 19.62 3.34 19.07
C PHE A 762 20.12 3.54 17.63
N GLN A 763 21.43 3.47 17.39
CA GLN A 763 21.99 3.56 16.04
C GLN A 763 21.47 2.43 15.13
N ALA A 764 21.37 1.20 15.64
CA ALA A 764 20.86 0.06 14.86
C ALA A 764 19.38 0.27 14.48
N ALA A 765 18.52 0.60 15.44
CA ALA A 765 17.10 0.82 15.17
C ALA A 765 16.85 2.01 14.22
N ALA A 766 17.55 3.12 14.43
CA ALA A 766 17.52 4.27 13.53
C ALA A 766 18.00 3.93 12.11
N THR A 767 18.98 3.04 11.98
CA THR A 767 19.47 2.58 10.67
C THR A 767 18.45 1.65 9.97
N ILE A 768 17.70 0.84 10.71
CA ILE A 768 16.59 0.03 10.17
C ILE A 768 15.48 0.96 9.62
N GLY A 769 15.08 1.97 10.38
CA GLY A 769 14.09 2.97 9.94
C GLY A 769 14.57 3.78 8.72
N LEU A 770 15.85 4.15 8.70
CA LEU A 770 16.49 4.79 7.55
C LEU A 770 16.53 3.89 6.31
N GLY A 771 16.70 2.58 6.51
CA GLY A 771 16.66 1.57 5.44
C GLY A 771 15.30 1.53 4.76
N ILE A 772 14.23 1.30 5.53
CA ILE A 772 12.85 1.28 5.02
C ILE A 772 12.50 2.60 4.33
N ALA A 773 12.82 3.74 4.95
CA ALA A 773 12.59 5.04 4.34
C ALA A 773 13.33 5.23 3.00
N ASN A 774 14.53 4.67 2.84
CA ASN A 774 15.30 4.72 1.58
C ASN A 774 14.77 3.77 0.50
N THR A 775 14.21 2.61 0.88
CA THR A 775 13.52 1.71 -0.04
C THR A 775 12.30 2.40 -0.65
N ILE A 776 11.52 3.08 0.18
CA ILE A 776 10.31 3.83 -0.23
C ILE A 776 10.68 5.09 -1.03
N ALA A 777 11.77 5.77 -0.68
CA ALA A 777 12.26 6.97 -1.37
C ALA A 777 12.80 6.73 -2.78
N TYR A 778 13.12 5.48 -3.15
CA TYR A 778 13.99 5.17 -4.28
C TYR A 778 13.48 5.76 -5.61
N ASN A 779 12.25 5.40 -5.98
CA ASN A 779 11.60 5.85 -7.22
C ASN A 779 11.12 7.31 -7.16
N GLN A 780 11.11 7.93 -5.97
CA GLN A 780 10.89 9.38 -5.80
C GLN A 780 12.17 10.21 -6.00
N ASN A 781 13.27 9.59 -6.44
CA ASN A 781 14.58 10.24 -6.64
C ASN A 781 15.11 10.94 -5.37
N ILE A 782 14.80 10.37 -4.20
CA ILE A 782 15.18 10.86 -2.88
C ILE A 782 16.05 9.80 -2.15
N LYS A 783 16.94 10.27 -1.30
CA LYS A 783 17.73 9.46 -0.39
C LYS A 783 17.77 10.11 0.99
N PHE A 784 17.58 9.33 2.05
CA PHE A 784 17.77 9.80 3.42
C PHE A 784 19.15 9.42 3.96
N GLU A 785 19.85 10.37 4.58
CA GLU A 785 21.12 10.14 5.28
C GLU A 785 21.06 10.68 6.73
N ILE A 786 21.49 9.88 7.71
CA ILE A 786 21.59 10.33 9.10
C ILE A 786 22.90 11.09 9.35
N VAL A 787 22.79 12.24 10.02
CA VAL A 787 23.91 12.98 10.61
C VAL A 787 23.85 12.82 12.13
N TRP A 788 24.77 12.04 12.70
CA TRP A 788 24.83 11.75 14.13
C TRP A 788 25.42 12.91 14.95
N GLY A 789 24.91 13.14 16.16
CA GLY A 789 25.45 14.06 17.15
C GLY A 789 25.37 13.52 18.58
N ASP A 790 26.49 13.58 19.31
CA ASP A 790 26.56 13.18 20.72
C ASP A 790 26.07 14.31 21.63
N THR A 791 25.08 14.00 22.48
CA THR A 791 24.46 14.94 23.42
C THR A 791 24.93 14.80 24.86
N ALA A 792 25.68 13.74 25.20
CA ALA A 792 26.25 13.48 26.54
C ALA A 792 25.30 13.73 27.73
N CYS A 793 24.00 13.47 27.54
CA CYS A 793 22.88 13.75 28.46
C CYS A 793 22.82 15.19 29.01
N SER A 794 23.34 16.17 28.25
CA SER A 794 23.56 17.54 28.74
C SER A 794 23.04 18.63 27.80
N GLU A 795 22.23 19.55 28.34
CA GLU A 795 21.69 20.74 27.65
C GLU A 795 22.76 21.49 26.82
N GLN A 796 23.92 21.75 27.42
CA GLN A 796 24.99 22.53 26.78
C GLN A 796 25.72 21.76 25.67
N THR A 797 25.91 20.46 25.83
CA THR A 797 26.49 19.60 24.79
C THR A 797 25.50 19.42 23.65
N ALA A 798 24.23 19.17 23.97
CA ALA A 798 23.15 18.99 23.01
C ALA A 798 22.88 20.25 22.15
N ALA A 799 22.93 21.45 22.73
CA ALA A 799 22.90 22.69 21.96
C ALA A 799 24.07 22.79 20.96
N THR A 800 25.25 22.28 21.33
CA THR A 800 26.44 22.28 20.45
C THR A 800 26.33 21.23 19.34
N ALA A 801 25.79 20.05 19.65
CA ALA A 801 25.47 19.01 18.67
C ALA A 801 24.40 19.50 17.69
N ALA A 802 23.28 20.04 18.18
CA ALA A 802 22.21 20.61 17.36
C ALA A 802 22.71 21.70 16.39
N GLN A 803 23.58 22.62 16.83
CA GLN A 803 24.19 23.60 15.92
C GLN A 803 25.05 22.92 14.83
N THR A 804 25.72 21.81 15.14
CA THR A 804 26.50 21.04 14.15
C THR A 804 25.59 20.34 13.14
N LEU A 805 24.38 19.93 13.53
CA LEU A 805 23.35 19.42 12.63
C LEU A 805 22.78 20.53 11.72
N VAL A 806 22.46 21.70 12.29
CA VAL A 806 22.05 22.90 11.53
C VAL A 806 23.11 23.26 10.48
N ASP A 807 24.38 23.36 10.88
CA ASP A 807 25.50 23.67 9.99
C ASP A 807 25.73 22.58 8.91
N SER A 808 25.24 21.35 9.14
CA SER A 808 25.30 20.24 8.18
C SER A 808 24.14 20.23 7.18
N GLY A 809 23.10 21.04 7.41
CA GLY A 809 21.91 21.14 6.55
C GLY A 809 20.91 20.00 6.73
N VAL A 810 20.58 19.63 7.96
CA VAL A 810 19.47 18.69 8.25
C VAL A 810 18.10 19.32 7.99
N TRP A 811 17.13 18.51 7.57
CA TRP A 811 15.73 18.90 7.38
C TRP A 811 14.95 18.87 8.70
N GLY A 812 15.21 17.85 9.53
CA GLY A 812 14.63 17.64 10.86
C GLY A 812 15.59 16.83 11.74
N VAL A 813 15.29 16.69 13.04
CA VAL A 813 16.16 16.03 14.03
C VAL A 813 15.41 14.99 14.86
N VAL A 814 15.93 13.78 14.94
CA VAL A 814 15.48 12.73 15.85
C VAL A 814 16.31 12.75 17.12
N GLY A 815 15.68 12.46 18.26
CA GLY A 815 16.29 12.57 19.59
C GLY A 815 16.21 13.99 20.17
N ALA A 816 16.89 14.31 21.27
CA ALA A 816 17.76 13.42 22.05
C ALA A 816 16.96 12.42 22.90
N ALA A 817 17.64 11.46 23.54
CA ALA A 817 17.00 10.60 24.55
C ALA A 817 16.83 11.36 25.87
N CYS A 818 17.90 11.93 26.42
CA CYS A 818 17.84 12.67 27.68
C CYS A 818 17.01 13.96 27.60
N SER A 819 16.07 14.14 28.54
CA SER A 819 15.18 15.32 28.56
C SER A 819 15.91 16.67 28.71
N ASP A 820 17.01 16.73 29.46
CA ASP A 820 17.85 17.95 29.55
C ASP A 820 18.60 18.24 28.24
N ALA A 821 19.07 17.19 27.55
CA ALA A 821 19.65 17.32 26.21
C ALA A 821 18.61 17.81 25.20
N SER A 822 17.38 17.28 25.23
CA SER A 822 16.32 17.69 24.33
C SER A 822 15.95 19.17 24.45
N LYS A 823 15.87 19.72 25.67
CA LYS A 823 15.66 21.16 25.89
C LYS A 823 16.78 22.00 25.27
N GLY A 824 18.03 21.59 25.50
CA GLY A 824 19.21 22.26 24.94
C GLY A 824 19.25 22.23 23.41
N ALA A 825 18.96 21.08 22.80
CA ALA A 825 18.90 20.94 21.35
C ALA A 825 17.76 21.78 20.73
N ASN A 826 16.54 21.67 21.26
CA ASN A 826 15.38 22.39 20.73
C ASN A 826 15.57 23.92 20.78
N SER A 827 16.27 24.44 21.79
CA SER A 827 16.61 25.87 21.90
C SER A 827 17.42 26.42 20.71
N ILE A 828 18.11 25.56 19.97
CA ILE A 828 18.88 25.91 18.76
C ILE A 828 18.06 25.63 17.48
N LEU A 829 17.28 24.56 17.45
CA LEU A 829 16.48 24.14 16.29
C LEU A 829 15.26 25.05 16.06
N SER A 830 14.54 25.40 17.13
CA SER A 830 13.39 26.32 17.12
C SER A 830 13.82 27.79 16.94
N ALA A 831 15.11 28.11 17.07
CA ALA A 831 15.66 29.46 16.87
C ALA A 831 16.07 29.75 15.41
N GLN A 832 15.91 28.78 14.49
CA GLN A 832 16.23 28.96 13.08
C GLN A 832 15.19 29.81 12.34
N ALA A 833 15.57 30.37 11.18
CA ALA A 833 14.71 31.26 10.40
C ALA A 833 13.46 30.56 9.79
N VAL A 834 13.58 29.24 9.58
CA VAL A 834 12.47 28.29 9.55
C VAL A 834 12.80 27.30 10.67
N PRO A 835 11.93 27.08 11.67
CA PRO A 835 12.18 26.11 12.73
C PRO A 835 12.46 24.72 12.15
N ILE A 836 13.44 24.02 12.73
CA ILE A 836 13.74 22.63 12.38
C ILE A 836 12.97 21.73 13.36
N PRO A 837 12.08 20.85 12.88
CA PRO A 837 11.26 20.00 13.74
C PRO A 837 12.11 18.92 14.40
N MET A 838 11.68 18.49 15.59
CA MET A 838 12.45 17.61 16.45
C MET A 838 11.55 16.53 17.07
N ILE A 839 11.79 15.25 16.77
CA ILE A 839 11.04 14.11 17.33
C ILE A 839 11.93 13.35 18.32
N SER A 840 11.64 13.40 19.61
CA SER A 840 12.34 12.58 20.61
C SER A 840 11.75 11.17 20.72
N TYR A 841 12.64 10.20 20.84
CA TYR A 841 12.32 8.78 21.04
C TYR A 841 12.38 8.32 22.51
N ALA A 842 12.78 9.19 23.46
CA ALA A 842 12.87 8.80 24.89
C ALA A 842 12.77 9.96 25.92
N SER A 843 12.56 11.23 25.50
CA SER A 843 12.43 12.34 26.46
C SER A 843 11.02 12.46 27.03
N THR A 844 10.81 11.91 28.24
CA THR A 844 9.50 11.88 28.92
C THR A 844 9.15 13.15 29.71
N SER A 845 10.12 14.04 30.04
CA SER A 845 9.90 15.24 30.88
C SER A 845 8.67 16.07 30.49
N ALA A 846 7.67 16.14 31.38
CA ALA A 846 6.43 16.91 31.18
C ALA A 846 6.66 18.41 30.93
N ALA A 847 7.85 18.93 31.25
CA ALA A 847 8.23 20.30 30.92
C ALA A 847 8.48 20.53 29.40
N LEU A 848 8.59 19.46 28.59
CA LEU A 848 8.67 19.57 27.13
C LEU A 848 7.29 19.74 26.46
N SER A 849 6.20 19.43 27.17
CA SER A 849 4.80 19.63 26.74
C SER A 849 4.37 21.10 26.57
N ASP A 850 5.25 22.06 26.85
CA ASP A 850 4.99 23.51 26.71
C ASP A 850 5.19 23.95 25.24
N GLU A 851 4.10 23.95 24.48
CA GLU A 851 4.01 24.39 23.08
C GLU A 851 4.52 25.83 22.85
N THR A 852 4.56 26.69 23.88
CA THR A 852 5.10 28.06 23.77
C THR A 852 6.62 28.09 23.93
N ALA A 853 7.19 27.17 24.71
CA ALA A 853 8.63 27.03 24.90
C ALA A 853 9.30 26.14 23.83
N TYR A 854 8.58 25.12 23.32
CA TYR A 854 9.08 24.12 22.37
C TYR A 854 8.15 23.92 21.15
N PRO A 855 7.82 24.98 20.38
CA PRO A 855 6.78 25.00 19.32
C PRO A 855 7.08 24.15 18.07
N SER A 856 8.07 23.26 18.13
CA SER A 856 8.42 22.29 17.07
C SER A 856 9.11 21.06 17.65
N PHE A 857 8.84 20.75 18.92
CA PHE A 857 9.19 19.50 19.57
C PHE A 857 8.01 18.53 19.49
N PHE A 858 8.31 17.28 19.21
CA PHE A 858 7.39 16.15 19.17
C PHE A 858 8.04 14.96 19.89
N ARG A 859 7.25 13.96 20.26
CA ARG A 859 7.78 12.69 20.78
C ARG A 859 6.86 11.52 20.54
N VAL A 860 7.48 10.37 20.30
CA VAL A 860 6.80 9.07 20.13
C VAL A 860 6.68 8.31 21.46
N VAL A 861 7.32 8.78 22.53
CA VAL A 861 7.11 8.30 23.90
C VAL A 861 6.05 9.13 24.66
N PRO A 862 5.25 8.52 25.53
CA PRO A 862 4.35 9.22 26.45
C PRO A 862 5.02 10.25 27.37
N SER A 863 4.24 11.24 27.83
CA SER A 863 4.67 12.29 28.76
C SER A 863 4.61 11.85 30.22
N ASP A 864 5.63 12.20 31.03
CA ASP A 864 5.70 12.05 32.50
C ASP A 864 4.42 12.52 33.21
N ALA A 865 3.66 13.44 32.62
CA ALA A 865 2.36 13.88 33.14
C ALA A 865 1.35 12.73 33.26
N GLY A 866 1.31 11.83 32.27
CA GLY A 866 0.51 10.60 32.31
C GLY A 866 1.03 9.60 33.34
N GLN A 867 2.35 9.40 33.42
CA GLN A 867 2.96 8.49 34.40
C GLN A 867 2.77 8.98 35.85
N SER A 868 2.76 10.30 36.05
CA SER A 868 2.43 10.97 37.31
C SER A 868 1.01 10.64 37.76
N ALA A 869 0.03 10.75 36.85
CA ALA A 869 -1.36 10.39 37.11
C ALA A 869 -1.50 8.88 37.36
N ALA A 870 -0.85 8.04 36.56
CA ALA A 870 -0.85 6.59 36.73
C ALA A 870 -0.32 6.15 38.11
N LEU A 871 0.77 6.77 38.59
CA LEU A 871 1.26 6.54 39.95
C LEU A 871 0.29 7.07 41.02
N ALA A 872 -0.26 8.27 40.86
CA ALA A 872 -1.22 8.82 41.82
C ALA A 872 -2.49 7.95 41.94
N ASP A 873 -3.01 7.44 40.82
CA ASP A 873 -4.14 6.49 40.79
C ASP A 873 -3.77 5.12 41.37
N LEU A 874 -2.55 4.62 41.12
CA LEU A 874 -2.08 3.34 41.65
C LEU A 874 -2.02 3.32 43.18
N LEU A 875 -1.46 4.38 43.78
CA LEU A 875 -1.34 4.50 45.23
C LEU A 875 -2.71 4.76 45.90
N ASP A 876 -3.59 5.51 45.23
CA ASP A 876 -4.98 5.77 45.66
C ASP A 876 -5.83 4.48 45.61
N ALA A 877 -5.79 3.74 44.50
CA ALA A 877 -6.46 2.45 44.34
C ALA A 877 -5.96 1.39 45.33
N ARG A 878 -4.67 1.42 45.69
CA ARG A 878 -4.08 0.54 46.72
C ARG A 878 -4.35 0.99 48.15
N ASN A 879 -5.01 2.14 48.35
CA ASN A 879 -5.36 2.72 49.65
C ASN A 879 -4.11 2.98 50.52
N GLU A 880 -3.04 3.52 49.93
CA GLU A 880 -1.86 3.99 50.64
C GLU A 880 -2.21 5.07 51.69
N ASP A 881 -1.37 5.22 52.72
CA ASP A 881 -1.58 6.25 53.74
C ASP A 881 -1.45 7.64 53.12
N THR A 882 -2.54 8.43 53.17
CA THR A 882 -2.64 9.75 52.54
C THR A 882 -1.73 10.82 53.14
N ALA A 883 -0.96 10.50 54.19
CA ALA A 883 0.18 11.28 54.68
C ALA A 883 1.47 10.44 54.87
N GLY A 884 1.50 9.18 54.44
CA GLY A 884 2.61 8.24 54.64
C GLY A 884 3.53 8.02 53.43
N VAL A 885 3.13 8.45 52.23
CA VAL A 885 3.92 8.33 50.99
C VAL A 885 5.11 9.30 50.98
N ALA A 886 6.32 8.81 50.78
CA ALA A 886 7.52 9.61 50.54
C ALA A 886 7.87 9.72 49.05
N VAL A 887 8.73 10.68 48.69
CA VAL A 887 9.31 10.80 47.34
C VAL A 887 10.83 10.89 47.42
N ILE A 888 11.54 10.06 46.63
CA ILE A 888 12.99 10.16 46.40
C ILE A 888 13.22 10.38 44.91
N ALA A 889 13.99 11.40 44.54
CA ALA A 889 14.19 11.78 43.14
C ALA A 889 15.56 12.41 42.87
N ALA A 890 16.15 12.14 41.70
CA ALA A 890 17.31 12.90 41.24
C ALA A 890 16.91 14.37 40.91
N SER A 891 17.87 15.28 40.99
CA SER A 891 17.65 16.72 40.74
C SER A 891 17.77 17.14 39.25
N ASN A 892 17.59 16.21 38.31
CA ASN A 892 17.61 16.44 36.85
C ASN A 892 16.18 16.69 36.29
N SER A 893 16.05 17.10 35.01
CA SER A 893 14.73 17.46 34.43
C SER A 893 13.73 16.31 34.32
N TYR A 894 14.20 15.06 34.21
CA TYR A 894 13.33 13.87 34.18
C TYR A 894 12.84 13.61 35.60
N SER A 895 13.75 13.24 36.51
CA SER A 895 13.38 12.74 37.81
C SER A 895 12.75 13.79 38.72
N ALA A 896 13.15 15.05 38.63
CA ALA A 896 12.48 16.13 39.35
C ALA A 896 11.12 16.46 38.74
N GLY A 897 10.96 16.39 37.42
CA GLY A 897 9.72 16.69 36.70
C GLY A 897 8.62 15.67 37.00
N LEU A 898 8.92 14.38 36.84
CA LEU A 898 8.01 13.28 37.18
C LEU A 898 7.67 13.25 38.69
N ALA A 899 8.63 13.60 39.56
CA ALA A 899 8.37 13.76 40.99
C ALA A 899 7.50 14.99 41.35
N ASP A 900 7.65 16.11 40.63
CA ASP A 900 6.79 17.29 40.77
C ASP A 900 5.36 17.02 40.26
N GLY A 901 5.24 16.29 39.15
CA GLY A 901 3.97 15.83 38.59
C GLY A 901 3.23 14.89 39.55
N PHE A 902 3.88 13.80 40.01
CA PHE A 902 3.29 12.90 41.00
C PHE A 902 2.87 13.63 42.28
N GLN A 903 3.70 14.54 42.80
CA GLN A 903 3.34 15.33 43.99
C GLN A 903 2.10 16.19 43.72
N SER A 904 1.98 16.79 42.54
CA SER A 904 0.84 17.63 42.16
C SER A 904 -0.46 16.82 42.08
N GLU A 905 -0.44 15.65 41.44
CA GLU A 905 -1.61 14.75 41.35
C GLU A 905 -2.02 14.18 42.71
N TRP A 906 -1.04 13.81 43.55
CA TRP A 906 -1.29 13.34 44.91
C TRP A 906 -1.91 14.42 45.81
N GLU A 907 -1.41 15.66 45.73
CA GLU A 907 -2.00 16.81 46.45
C GLU A 907 -3.37 17.21 45.86
N ALA A 908 -3.61 17.03 44.56
CA ALA A 908 -4.90 17.28 43.90
C ALA A 908 -6.00 16.30 44.37
N LYS A 909 -5.65 15.03 44.61
CA LYS A 909 -6.51 14.03 45.29
C LYS A 909 -6.82 14.40 46.75
N GLY A 910 -6.11 15.39 47.33
CA GLY A 910 -6.28 15.88 48.70
C GLY A 910 -5.34 15.22 49.71
N ASN A 911 -4.33 14.48 49.23
CA ASN A 911 -3.34 13.78 50.06
C ASN A 911 -2.11 14.68 50.30
N GLN A 912 -1.13 14.18 51.04
CA GLN A 912 0.13 14.89 51.35
C GLN A 912 1.32 13.91 51.32
N LEU A 913 2.52 14.44 51.08
CA LEU A 913 3.76 13.68 51.22
C LEU A 913 4.25 13.63 52.67
N CYS A 914 4.70 12.46 53.10
CA CYS A 914 5.39 12.23 54.37
C CYS A 914 6.74 12.97 54.44
N THR A 915 7.54 12.84 53.37
CA THR A 915 8.81 13.54 53.17
C THR A 915 9.18 13.52 51.69
N ARG A 916 10.03 14.46 51.26
CA ARG A 916 10.65 14.45 49.92
C ARG A 916 12.15 14.65 50.06
N ALA A 917 12.93 13.74 49.47
CA ALA A 917 14.37 13.68 49.64
C ALA A 917 15.07 13.59 48.29
N ASN A 918 15.37 14.74 47.70
CA ASN A 918 16.08 14.81 46.41
C ASN A 918 17.59 14.48 46.59
N TYR A 919 18.26 14.14 45.49
CA TYR A 919 19.71 13.89 45.45
C TYR A 919 20.36 14.40 44.15
N ASP A 920 21.70 14.42 44.09
CA ASP A 920 22.48 14.75 42.89
C ASP A 920 23.06 13.49 42.24
N HIS A 921 22.43 13.05 41.15
CA HIS A 921 22.83 11.89 40.34
C HIS A 921 24.29 11.94 39.87
N THR A 922 24.87 13.13 39.70
CA THR A 922 26.24 13.28 39.16
C THR A 922 27.34 13.26 40.23
N THR A 923 27.00 13.44 41.52
CA THR A 923 28.02 13.52 42.59
C THR A 923 27.71 12.73 43.86
N GLN A 924 26.50 12.22 44.06
CA GLN A 924 26.09 11.53 45.28
C GLN A 924 26.09 10.00 45.10
N THR A 925 26.89 9.30 45.91
CA THR A 925 27.01 7.82 45.91
C THR A 925 26.69 7.20 47.28
N ASP A 926 25.99 7.93 48.14
CA ASP A 926 25.60 7.52 49.50
C ASP A 926 24.17 8.03 49.73
N PHE A 927 23.23 7.12 49.93
CA PHE A 927 21.80 7.40 50.04
C PHE A 927 21.27 7.17 51.47
N SER A 928 22.17 6.96 52.44
CA SER A 928 21.80 6.72 53.85
C SER A 928 21.02 7.90 54.48
N ALA A 929 21.27 9.13 54.02
CA ALA A 929 20.53 10.32 54.46
C ALA A 929 19.09 10.35 53.93
N GLN A 930 18.88 9.95 52.67
CA GLN A 930 17.56 9.79 52.05
C GLN A 930 16.77 8.70 52.79
N ALA A 931 17.36 7.51 52.98
CA ALA A 931 16.74 6.41 53.69
C ALA A 931 16.37 6.75 55.16
N GLN A 932 17.29 7.37 55.91
CA GLN A 932 17.02 7.80 57.29
C GLN A 932 15.89 8.84 57.37
N SER A 933 15.69 9.68 56.35
CA SER A 933 14.57 10.63 56.29
C SER A 933 13.21 9.92 56.31
N LEU A 934 13.07 8.78 55.64
CA LEU A 934 11.83 8.00 55.63
C LEU A 934 11.58 7.34 56.99
N VAL A 935 12.63 6.82 57.62
CA VAL A 935 12.56 6.24 58.98
C VAL A 935 12.22 7.30 60.04
N ASP A 936 12.84 8.49 59.98
CA ASP A 936 12.66 9.56 60.96
C ASP A 936 11.28 10.22 60.89
N ASN A 937 10.67 10.29 59.70
CA ASN A 937 9.30 10.79 59.52
C ASN A 937 8.22 9.68 59.64
N GLY A 938 8.61 8.41 59.58
CA GLY A 938 7.71 7.26 59.75
C GLY A 938 6.90 6.91 58.49
N CYS A 939 7.48 7.13 57.31
CA CYS A 939 6.80 6.94 56.03
C CYS A 939 6.51 5.46 55.73
N THR A 940 5.34 5.16 55.19
CA THR A 940 4.82 3.80 54.93
C THR A 940 5.20 3.24 53.57
N SER A 941 5.48 4.13 52.62
CA SER A 941 5.75 3.82 51.22
C SER A 941 6.58 4.93 50.57
N VAL A 942 7.17 4.65 49.41
CA VAL A 942 7.99 5.62 48.65
C VAL A 942 7.73 5.51 47.16
N VAL A 943 7.59 6.67 46.50
CA VAL A 943 7.74 6.80 45.05
C VAL A 943 9.21 7.15 44.76
N MET A 944 9.87 6.31 43.97
CA MET A 944 11.30 6.39 43.64
C MET A 944 11.46 6.72 42.16
N VAL A 945 12.04 7.89 41.87
CA VAL A 945 12.29 8.37 40.51
C VAL A 945 13.80 8.49 40.29
N SER A 946 14.39 7.48 39.68
CA SER A 946 15.84 7.28 39.60
C SER A 946 16.21 6.41 38.39
N TYR A 947 17.48 6.45 37.99
CA TYR A 947 18.04 5.46 37.06
C TYR A 947 18.45 4.17 37.80
N ASN A 948 18.53 3.03 37.09
CA ASN A 948 18.82 1.69 37.63
C ASN A 948 19.91 1.66 38.73
N ALA A 949 21.09 2.23 38.47
CA ALA A 949 22.22 2.18 39.40
C ALA A 949 21.95 2.95 40.72
N ASP A 950 21.32 4.13 40.63
CA ASP A 950 20.90 4.89 41.81
C ASP A 950 19.78 4.16 42.57
N GLY A 951 18.79 3.64 41.83
CA GLY A 951 17.66 2.91 42.40
C GLY A 951 18.12 1.72 43.24
N ALA A 952 19.02 0.89 42.69
CA ALA A 952 19.65 -0.21 43.41
C ALA A 952 20.37 0.25 44.70
N ALA A 953 21.10 1.37 44.64
CA ALA A 953 21.80 1.93 45.79
C ALA A 953 20.85 2.53 46.84
N ILE A 954 19.74 3.14 46.43
CA ILE A 954 18.68 3.66 47.32
C ILE A 954 17.92 2.49 47.99
N ILE A 955 17.53 1.47 47.22
CA ILE A 955 16.90 0.24 47.73
C ILE A 955 17.79 -0.42 48.80
N THR A 956 19.10 -0.55 48.51
CA THR A 956 20.07 -1.07 49.47
C THR A 956 20.16 -0.21 50.74
N ALA A 957 20.19 1.13 50.59
CA ALA A 957 20.24 2.04 51.73
C ALA A 957 18.97 2.03 52.60
N LEU A 958 17.81 1.69 52.03
CA LEU A 958 16.55 1.53 52.76
C LEU A 958 16.55 0.27 53.66
N ASP A 959 17.06 -0.86 53.16
CA ASP A 959 17.24 -2.08 53.96
C ASP A 959 18.31 -1.90 55.05
N ASP A 960 19.45 -1.28 54.74
CA ASP A 960 20.50 -0.92 55.72
C ASP A 960 19.98 0.01 56.84
N ALA A 961 19.00 0.88 56.52
CA ALA A 961 18.31 1.73 57.51
C ALA A 961 17.22 0.98 58.31
N GLY A 962 16.87 -0.25 57.91
CA GLY A 962 15.80 -1.05 58.52
C GLY A 962 14.39 -0.56 58.17
N TRP A 963 14.23 0.12 57.03
CA TRP A 963 12.92 0.54 56.51
C TRP A 963 12.26 -0.60 55.72
N SER A 964 10.95 -0.79 55.89
CA SER A 964 10.22 -1.92 55.30
C SER A 964 8.83 -1.51 54.78
N GLY A 965 8.78 -0.37 54.08
CA GLY A 965 7.57 0.11 53.43
C GLY A 965 7.47 -0.36 51.97
N GLN A 966 6.36 -0.04 51.30
CA GLN A 966 6.16 -0.38 49.89
C GLN A 966 6.96 0.57 48.98
N ILE A 967 7.70 0.02 48.02
CA ILE A 967 8.39 0.79 46.99
C ILE A 967 7.55 0.80 45.71
N TYR A 968 7.37 2.00 45.15
CA TYR A 968 6.79 2.28 43.85
C TYR A 968 7.84 2.98 42.99
N GLY A 969 8.17 2.41 41.84
CA GLY A 969 9.19 2.88 40.92
C GLY A 969 8.64 3.51 39.64
N THR A 970 9.51 4.21 38.92
CA THR A 970 9.28 4.68 37.55
C THR A 970 10.03 3.79 36.54
N ASP A 971 9.89 4.13 35.26
CA ASP A 971 10.48 3.51 34.09
C ASP A 971 12.00 3.34 34.21
N GLY A 972 12.70 4.33 34.77
CA GLY A 972 14.14 4.28 35.06
C GLY A 972 14.58 3.19 36.05
N ILE A 973 13.64 2.49 36.71
CA ILE A 973 13.88 1.27 37.50
C ILE A 973 12.91 0.10 37.15
N ALA A 974 12.26 0.14 35.99
CA ALA A 974 11.22 -0.84 35.59
C ALA A 974 11.73 -1.97 34.67
N GLU A 975 13.05 -2.25 34.69
CA GLU A 975 13.66 -3.34 33.93
C GLU A 975 14.56 -4.23 34.81
N VAL A 976 14.59 -5.52 34.51
CA VAL A 976 15.36 -6.54 35.25
C VAL A 976 16.86 -6.25 35.37
N ALA A 977 17.41 -5.39 34.52
CA ALA A 977 18.80 -4.90 34.58
C ALA A 977 19.17 -4.26 35.94
N ILE A 978 18.21 -3.72 36.71
CA ILE A 978 18.47 -3.19 38.06
C ILE A 978 19.06 -4.26 39.01
N ALA A 979 18.77 -5.54 38.77
CA ALA A 979 19.33 -6.66 39.52
C ALA A 979 20.87 -6.72 39.45
N GLU A 980 21.46 -6.33 38.32
CA GLU A 980 22.92 -6.35 38.15
C GLU A 980 23.64 -5.31 39.04
N SER A 981 22.92 -4.27 39.47
CA SER A 981 23.42 -3.22 40.37
C SER A 981 23.16 -3.52 41.86
N LEU A 982 22.43 -4.58 42.20
CA LEU A 982 22.05 -4.90 43.58
C LEU A 982 23.01 -5.89 44.25
N ALA A 983 23.16 -5.74 45.57
CA ALA A 983 23.93 -6.67 46.40
C ALA A 983 23.16 -7.95 46.78
N SER A 984 21.83 -7.97 46.57
CA SER A 984 20.91 -9.07 46.88
C SER A 984 19.60 -8.86 46.11
N ASN A 985 19.31 -9.73 45.14
CA ASN A 985 18.12 -9.61 44.28
C ASN A 985 16.81 -9.61 45.07
N ALA A 986 16.76 -10.36 46.18
CA ALA A 986 15.60 -10.43 47.08
C ALA A 986 15.09 -9.08 47.64
N LEU A 987 15.84 -7.97 47.48
CA LEU A 987 15.35 -6.62 47.80
C LEU A 987 14.35 -6.06 46.76
N LEU A 988 14.22 -6.70 45.60
CA LEU A 988 13.20 -6.38 44.58
C LEU A 988 11.86 -7.08 44.81
N ASP A 989 11.79 -8.12 45.65
CA ASP A 989 10.58 -8.95 45.75
C ASP A 989 9.37 -8.14 46.26
N GLY A 990 8.36 -7.96 45.41
CA GLY A 990 7.20 -7.11 45.69
C GLY A 990 7.39 -5.61 45.44
N VAL A 991 8.53 -5.16 44.88
CA VAL A 991 8.65 -3.80 44.34
C VAL A 991 7.71 -3.65 43.14
N ILE A 992 6.98 -2.54 43.06
CA ILE A 992 6.06 -2.24 41.95
C ILE A 992 6.68 -1.08 41.17
N ALA A 993 6.54 -1.05 39.84
CA ALA A 993 6.95 0.10 39.04
C ALA A 993 5.94 0.39 37.93
N THR A 994 6.04 1.58 37.32
CA THR A 994 5.29 1.95 36.11
C THR A 994 6.26 2.29 34.98
N LYS A 995 5.97 1.83 33.76
CA LYS A 995 6.67 2.24 32.53
C LYS A 995 5.68 2.38 31.37
N PRO A 996 6.01 3.11 30.28
CA PRO A 996 5.16 3.13 29.08
C PRO A 996 4.75 1.71 28.68
N ALA A 997 3.47 1.52 28.34
CA ALA A 997 2.99 0.23 27.86
C ALA A 997 3.44 0.01 26.41
N SER A 998 3.96 -1.18 26.12
CA SER A 998 4.05 -1.67 24.74
C SER A 998 2.65 -1.80 24.14
N ALA A 999 2.49 -1.46 22.87
CA ALA A 999 1.26 -1.71 22.14
C ALA A 999 1.00 -3.21 21.90
N GLU A 1000 -0.20 -3.54 21.43
CA GLU A 1000 -0.44 -4.84 20.79
C GLU A 1000 0.39 -4.96 19.51
N SER A 1001 0.93 -6.15 19.25
CA SER A 1001 1.81 -6.40 18.10
C SER A 1001 1.06 -6.19 16.78
N ASN A 1002 1.65 -5.39 15.90
CA ASN A 1002 1.16 -5.09 14.55
C ASN A 1002 2.21 -5.52 13.50
N GLU A 1003 1.89 -5.40 12.21
CA GLU A 1003 2.80 -5.83 11.14
C GLU A 1003 4.14 -5.09 11.14
N VAL A 1004 4.13 -3.79 11.42
CA VAL A 1004 5.32 -2.95 11.50
C VAL A 1004 6.17 -3.34 12.71
N SER A 1005 5.56 -3.62 13.88
CA SER A 1005 6.30 -4.09 15.07
C SER A 1005 6.93 -5.47 14.84
N LEU A 1006 6.20 -6.42 14.25
CA LEU A 1006 6.71 -7.76 13.93
C LEU A 1006 7.84 -7.72 12.90
N THR A 1007 7.75 -6.81 11.93
CA THR A 1007 8.80 -6.58 10.91
C THR A 1007 10.04 -5.94 11.53
N PHE A 1008 9.85 -4.93 12.37
CA PHE A 1008 10.92 -4.30 13.12
C PHE A 1008 11.62 -5.31 14.03
N ASP A 1009 10.89 -6.11 14.81
CA ASP A 1009 11.43 -7.16 15.67
C ASP A 1009 12.27 -8.17 14.88
N ALA A 1010 11.78 -8.63 13.73
CA ALA A 1010 12.48 -9.58 12.87
C ALA A 1010 13.82 -9.03 12.32
N LEU A 1011 13.83 -7.77 11.89
CA LEU A 1011 15.05 -7.08 11.44
C LEU A 1011 16.00 -6.83 12.62
N CYS A 1012 15.46 -6.30 13.72
CA CYS A 1012 16.18 -5.89 14.92
C CYS A 1012 16.86 -7.06 15.64
N ALA A 1013 16.23 -8.24 15.66
CA ALA A 1013 16.75 -9.47 16.28
C ALA A 1013 18.10 -9.96 15.72
N SER A 1014 18.51 -9.48 14.55
CA SER A 1014 19.82 -9.77 13.92
C SER A 1014 20.91 -8.74 14.27
N SER A 1015 20.56 -7.68 15.01
CA SER A 1015 21.35 -6.45 15.16
C SER A 1015 21.62 -6.10 16.63
N ALA A 1016 22.23 -4.93 16.87
CA ALA A 1016 22.49 -4.44 18.22
C ALA A 1016 21.22 -4.04 19.00
N CYS A 1017 20.10 -3.69 18.34
CA CYS A 1017 18.89 -3.24 19.05
C CYS A 1017 18.06 -4.36 19.71
N ALA A 1018 18.45 -5.63 19.53
CA ALA A 1018 17.67 -6.80 19.96
C ALA A 1018 17.41 -6.83 21.48
N GLY A 1019 16.21 -6.41 21.90
CA GLY A 1019 15.82 -6.31 23.30
C GLY A 1019 16.27 -5.04 24.04
N GLY A 1020 16.75 -4.03 23.31
CA GLY A 1020 17.02 -2.69 23.85
C GLY A 1020 15.73 -1.94 24.23
N ILE A 1021 15.86 -0.91 25.06
CA ILE A 1021 14.74 -0.03 25.46
C ILE A 1021 14.60 1.14 24.50
N PHE A 1022 13.36 1.60 24.24
CA PHE A 1022 13.05 2.72 23.32
C PHE A 1022 13.57 2.53 21.87
N VAL A 1023 13.85 1.30 21.44
CA VAL A 1023 14.38 1.00 20.10
C VAL A 1023 13.31 1.06 19.02
N ALA A 1024 12.09 0.62 19.30
CA ALA A 1024 10.96 0.74 18.39
C ALA A 1024 10.58 2.22 18.19
N GLU A 1025 10.67 3.01 19.26
CA GLU A 1025 10.51 4.47 19.27
C GLU A 1025 11.63 5.18 18.51
N ALA A 1026 12.88 4.71 18.59
CA ALA A 1026 13.99 5.25 17.80
C ALA A 1026 13.84 4.95 16.30
N PHE A 1027 13.24 3.80 15.96
CA PHE A 1027 12.81 3.47 14.60
C PHE A 1027 11.66 4.38 14.12
N ASP A 1028 10.57 4.48 14.90
CA ASP A 1028 9.38 5.26 14.53
C ASP A 1028 9.67 6.75 14.39
N ALA A 1029 10.52 7.31 15.26
CA ALA A 1029 10.93 8.71 15.13
C ALA A 1029 11.72 8.99 13.84
N VAL A 1030 12.48 8.02 13.32
CA VAL A 1030 13.18 8.14 12.03
C VAL A 1030 12.23 7.95 10.84
N THR A 1031 11.32 6.97 10.89
CA THR A 1031 10.37 6.74 9.80
C THR A 1031 9.37 7.89 9.68
N ILE A 1032 8.77 8.36 10.78
CA ILE A 1032 7.91 9.56 10.79
C ILE A 1032 8.68 10.76 10.24
N MET A 1033 9.92 11.02 10.70
CA MET A 1033 10.72 12.16 10.22
C MET A 1033 11.00 12.08 8.71
N ALA A 1034 11.28 10.89 8.18
CA ALA A 1034 11.50 10.69 6.75
C ALA A 1034 10.22 10.87 5.93
N PHE A 1035 9.09 10.32 6.38
CA PHE A 1035 7.80 10.47 5.70
C PHE A 1035 7.29 11.92 5.74
N SER A 1036 7.52 12.63 6.84
CA SER A 1036 7.21 14.06 6.96
C SER A 1036 7.96 14.91 5.93
N ALA A 1037 9.18 14.49 5.54
CA ALA A 1037 9.91 15.14 4.46
C ALA A 1037 9.27 14.89 3.08
N PHE A 1038 8.65 13.72 2.84
CA PHE A 1038 7.82 13.53 1.63
C PHE A 1038 6.59 14.43 1.65
N THR A 1039 5.81 14.44 2.74
CA THR A 1039 4.60 15.27 2.89
C THR A 1039 4.92 16.75 2.67
N PHE A 1040 6.05 17.24 3.19
CA PHE A 1040 6.55 18.60 2.94
C PHE A 1040 6.94 18.85 1.46
N LEU A 1041 7.48 17.85 0.76
CA LEU A 1041 7.87 17.98 -0.65
C LEU A 1041 6.66 17.89 -1.61
N THR A 1042 5.60 17.15 -1.24
CA THR A 1042 4.40 16.97 -2.06
C THR A 1042 3.29 17.98 -1.78
N THR A 1043 3.28 18.66 -0.63
CA THR A 1043 2.24 19.64 -0.25
C THR A 1043 2.77 21.09 -0.24
N PRO A 1044 2.52 21.89 -1.31
CA PRO A 1044 3.05 23.25 -1.43
C PRO A 1044 2.54 24.20 -0.33
N GLY A 1045 3.47 24.75 0.46
CA GLY A 1045 3.18 25.78 1.46
C GLY A 1045 3.06 25.26 2.90
N LEU A 1046 3.07 23.95 3.11
CA LEU A 1046 3.18 23.31 4.43
C LEU A 1046 4.54 23.67 5.08
N SER A 1047 4.60 23.87 6.40
CA SER A 1047 5.89 24.00 7.09
C SER A 1047 6.44 22.63 7.50
N PRO A 1048 7.77 22.48 7.76
CA PRO A 1048 8.33 21.23 8.24
C PRO A 1048 7.71 20.74 9.57
N THR A 1049 7.31 21.68 10.44
CA THR A 1049 6.62 21.38 11.71
C THR A 1049 5.20 20.87 11.46
N ASP A 1050 4.45 21.52 10.56
CA ASP A 1050 3.10 21.08 10.20
C ASP A 1050 3.12 19.71 9.48
N ALA A 1051 4.17 19.44 8.71
CA ALA A 1051 4.38 18.14 8.08
C ALA A 1051 4.59 17.02 9.13
N VAL A 1052 5.45 17.24 10.13
CA VAL A 1052 5.62 16.27 11.23
C VAL A 1052 4.34 16.09 12.04
N GLN A 1053 3.60 17.17 12.29
CA GLN A 1053 2.28 17.09 12.93
C GLN A 1053 1.27 16.29 12.10
N ALA A 1054 1.26 16.44 10.77
CA ALA A 1054 0.32 15.75 9.89
C ALA A 1054 0.67 14.25 9.71
N THR A 1055 1.94 13.92 9.42
CA THR A 1055 2.40 12.53 9.27
C THR A 1055 2.26 11.73 10.56
N GLY A 1056 2.37 12.38 11.73
CA GLY A 1056 2.23 11.75 13.03
C GLY A 1056 0.80 11.63 13.56
N VAL A 1057 -0.25 11.73 12.73
CA VAL A 1057 -1.65 11.44 13.12
C VAL A 1057 -2.04 10.05 12.65
N GLY A 1058 -2.49 9.18 13.55
CA GLY A 1058 -2.91 7.81 13.23
C GLY A 1058 -1.78 6.89 12.73
N TRP A 1059 -0.52 7.28 12.89
CA TRP A 1059 0.64 6.55 12.39
C TRP A 1059 0.74 5.16 13.03
N THR A 1060 0.84 4.11 12.22
CA THR A 1060 1.09 2.74 12.70
C THR A 1060 2.60 2.49 12.74
N GLY A 1061 3.17 2.50 13.95
CA GLY A 1061 4.59 2.31 14.21
C GLY A 1061 4.93 0.98 14.88
N ALA A 1062 6.23 0.70 14.98
CA ALA A 1062 6.75 -0.46 15.69
C ALA A 1062 6.49 -0.40 17.21
N SER A 1063 6.45 0.80 17.78
CA SER A 1063 6.11 1.03 19.20
C SER A 1063 4.59 1.03 19.47
N GLY A 1064 3.78 1.21 18.43
CA GLY A 1064 2.32 1.24 18.50
C GLY A 1064 1.67 2.24 17.55
N SER A 1065 0.39 2.52 17.76
CA SER A 1065 -0.25 3.66 17.10
C SER A 1065 0.21 4.97 17.76
N ILE A 1066 0.74 5.88 16.95
CA ILE A 1066 1.23 7.20 17.36
C ILE A 1066 0.24 8.25 16.84
N THR A 1067 -0.16 9.17 17.71
CA THR A 1067 -0.93 10.36 17.33
C THR A 1067 -0.41 11.55 18.12
N PHE A 1068 0.25 12.49 17.43
CA PHE A 1068 0.72 13.73 18.03
C PHE A 1068 -0.45 14.66 18.34
N LEU A 1069 -0.59 15.02 19.61
CA LEU A 1069 -1.43 16.10 20.11
C LEU A 1069 -0.84 17.46 19.67
N SER A 1070 -1.63 18.55 19.78
CA SER A 1070 -1.22 19.89 19.31
C SER A 1070 0.05 20.47 19.95
N ASN A 1071 0.48 19.91 21.08
CA ASN A 1071 1.72 20.27 21.79
C ASN A 1071 2.88 19.30 21.50
N GLY A 1072 2.74 18.39 20.53
CA GLY A 1072 3.75 17.41 20.12
C GLY A 1072 3.85 16.15 21.00
N ASP A 1073 3.06 16.04 22.06
CA ASP A 1073 3.00 14.81 22.88
C ASP A 1073 2.22 13.71 22.14
N THR A 1074 2.55 12.44 22.40
CA THR A 1074 1.65 11.30 22.11
C THR A 1074 1.05 10.75 23.40
N PRO A 1075 -0.21 10.27 23.42
CA PRO A 1075 -0.72 9.45 24.51
C PRO A 1075 -0.02 8.08 24.59
N GLY A 1076 0.45 7.57 23.45
CA GLY A 1076 0.91 6.18 23.29
C GLY A 1076 -0.12 5.16 23.76
N SER A 1077 0.34 3.95 24.10
CA SER A 1077 -0.52 2.88 24.62
C SER A 1077 -0.77 2.95 26.13
N GLY A 1078 -0.54 4.09 26.79
CA GLY A 1078 -0.66 4.22 28.24
C GLY A 1078 0.53 3.66 29.02
N TYR A 1079 0.30 3.10 30.21
CA TYR A 1079 1.37 2.64 31.11
C TYR A 1079 1.15 1.21 31.63
N CYS A 1080 2.19 0.38 31.52
CA CYS A 1080 2.29 -0.88 32.25
C CYS A 1080 2.56 -0.59 33.72
N ILE A 1081 1.81 -1.25 34.60
CA ILE A 1081 2.09 -1.34 36.04
C ILE A 1081 2.56 -2.76 36.31
N GLY A 1082 3.86 -2.91 36.56
CA GLY A 1082 4.50 -4.20 36.78
C GLY A 1082 4.94 -4.42 38.21
N THR A 1083 5.02 -5.69 38.60
CA THR A 1083 5.53 -6.13 39.90
C THR A 1083 6.78 -6.98 39.70
N TYR A 1084 7.80 -6.72 40.51
CA TYR A 1084 8.98 -7.57 40.62
C TYR A 1084 8.70 -8.79 41.49
N ALA A 1085 9.18 -9.95 41.04
CA ALA A 1085 9.22 -11.18 41.82
C ALA A 1085 10.62 -11.80 41.75
N VAL A 1086 11.06 -12.41 42.86
CA VAL A 1086 12.37 -13.05 42.97
C VAL A 1086 12.20 -14.53 43.33
N ASP A 1087 12.72 -15.41 42.47
CA ASP A 1087 12.52 -16.85 42.60
C ASP A 1087 13.51 -17.49 43.61
N SER A 1088 13.27 -18.77 43.94
CA SER A 1088 14.12 -19.53 44.87
C SER A 1088 15.55 -19.84 44.39
N ALA A 1089 15.89 -19.49 43.15
CA ALA A 1089 17.22 -19.54 42.56
C ALA A 1089 17.86 -18.14 42.39
N ASP A 1090 17.26 -17.10 43.00
CA ASP A 1090 17.69 -15.68 42.94
C ASP A 1090 17.49 -15.03 41.56
N ALA A 1091 16.66 -15.65 40.68
CA ALA A 1091 16.29 -15.07 39.39
C ALA A 1091 15.19 -14.01 39.56
N VAL A 1092 15.35 -12.88 38.87
CA VAL A 1092 14.44 -11.73 38.92
C VAL A 1092 13.54 -11.73 37.68
N SER A 1093 12.24 -11.50 37.89
CA SER A 1093 11.29 -11.20 36.82
C SER A 1093 10.51 -9.92 37.15
N TYR A 1094 10.46 -8.99 36.21
CA TYR A 1094 9.49 -7.89 36.20
C TYR A 1094 8.33 -8.29 35.29
N THR A 1095 7.09 -8.18 35.76
CA THR A 1095 5.91 -8.61 35.00
C THR A 1095 4.83 -7.54 35.07
N CYS A 1096 4.42 -7.00 33.91
CA CYS A 1096 3.23 -6.16 33.79
C CYS A 1096 1.99 -6.97 34.23
N THR A 1097 1.27 -6.47 35.22
CA THR A 1097 0.09 -7.16 35.81
C THR A 1097 -1.17 -6.31 35.76
N GLN A 1098 -1.02 -5.00 35.60
CA GLN A 1098 -2.10 -4.03 35.48
C GLN A 1098 -1.70 -3.00 34.43
N HIS A 1099 -2.66 -2.32 33.83
CA HIS A 1099 -2.48 -1.27 32.84
C HIS A 1099 -3.15 0.02 33.33
N TRP A 1100 -2.63 1.18 32.94
CA TRP A 1100 -3.30 2.47 33.11
C TRP A 1100 -3.47 3.14 31.74
N GLY A 1101 -4.69 3.56 31.44
CA GLY A 1101 -5.06 4.26 30.21
C GLY A 1101 -6.32 5.11 30.40
N ALA A 1102 -7.07 5.36 29.32
CA ALA A 1102 -8.25 6.22 29.33
C ALA A 1102 -9.36 5.76 30.31
N ASP A 1103 -9.50 4.45 30.53
CA ASP A 1103 -10.43 3.85 31.49
C ASP A 1103 -9.92 3.81 32.96
N GLY A 1104 -8.73 4.38 33.22
CA GLY A 1104 -8.03 4.27 34.50
C GLY A 1104 -7.24 2.96 34.60
N ILE A 1105 -7.21 2.34 35.79
CA ILE A 1105 -6.47 1.09 36.03
C ILE A 1105 -7.32 -0.15 35.70
N THR A 1106 -6.77 -1.02 34.85
CA THR A 1106 -7.31 -2.33 34.50
C THR A 1106 -6.32 -3.45 34.86
N ASP A 1107 -6.81 -4.68 35.07
CA ASP A 1107 -5.95 -5.86 35.23
C ASP A 1107 -5.68 -6.50 33.85
N LEU A 1108 -4.46 -7.02 33.64
CA LEU A 1108 -4.01 -7.69 32.40
C LEU A 1108 -4.16 -9.23 32.47
#